data_AF-A0A8U0N860-F1
#
_entry.id   AF-A0A8U0N860-F1
#
_cell.length_a   1.000
_cell.length_b   1.000
_cell.length_c   1.000
_cell.angle_alpha   90.00
_cell.angle_beta   90.00
_cell.angle_gamma   90.00
#
_symmetry.space_group_name_H-M   'P 1'
#
loop_
_entity.id
_entity.type
_entity.pdbx_description
1 polymer ?
#
loop_
_entity_poly.entity_id
_entity_poly.type
_entity_poly.pdbx_seq_one_letter_code
_entity_poly.pdbx_strand_id
1 'polypeptide(L)'
;MGRLEVLLVENFKSWRGRQVIGPFRRFTCIVGPNGSGKSNVMDALSFVMGEKTANLRVKNIQELIHGAHIGRPVSSSASVKIVYVEESGEEKTFTRIIRGGCSEFHFDDNPVSRSVYVAELEKIGIIVKARNCLVFQGTVESISMKKPKERTQFFEEISTSGELIGEYEEKKRKLQKAEEDAQFNFNKKKNVAAERKHAKLEKEEAERYQSLLEELKMNKIQLQLFQLYHNEKKIHFLNTELEHVSRDLSVTKESLSHHENIVKAKKKEHGMLTRQLQQTEKELKSLEALLNQKRPQYIKAKENTSHHLKKLDVAKKSIKDSEKQCSKQEDDIKALETELIDLDGAWRSFEKQVEEEILQKGRDIELEASQLDRYRELKEQVRKKVAIMTQQLEKLQWEQKADKERLVFEKRRHGEVQENLKQIKEQIEDHKKRIEKLEEYTKTCMDCLKEKKQQEEMLVGEIENTKSRMSEVNEELNLIRNELQNAGIDNHEGNRQQKRAEVLEHLKRLYPDSVFGRLLELCHPIHKKYQLAVTKLFGRYMVAIVVASEKVAKDCIRFLKEERAEPETFLALDYLDIKPINERLREIKGCKMVIDVIKTQFPQLKKVIQFVCGNGLVCETVEEARHIAFGGPERRKTVALDGTLFLKSGVISGGSSDLRYKARCWDEKEIKTLRDRRTQLIQELKDLMKILRKEADLKQIQTLVQGTHTRLKYSQSELEMIKKKHLAAFFREQSQLQSELLNIESQCAMLSEGIKERQQRIEEFQEKIDKVEDEIFKHFCEEIGVENIREFEKKHVKQQQEIDQKRLEFEKQKTRLNVQLEYSRNQLKKRLSKINKLKETVQKGREDIDNLKQAEENCLQIVDDLMAKRQQLKDVFLTQNASAEKVQAQLEEERKRFLAIDREVGKWQKEVVIIQTSLEQKRLEKHNLLLDCKVQDIEIILLLGSLDDIIEVELGTEAESTQATVDIYEKEEALEIDYSSLTDDLKALQTDKEVEACLRLLLQQVASQEDVLLKTAAPNLRALENLKTVRDKFQESTDGIS
;
A
#
# COMPACT_ATOMS: atom_id res chain seq x y z
N MET A 1 -58.02 131.86 -61.46
CA MET A 1 -56.62 132.30 -61.60
C MET A 1 -56.53 133.81 -61.74
N GLY A 2 -55.82 134.47 -60.82
CA GLY A 2 -55.46 135.88 -60.96
C GLY A 2 -54.43 136.13 -62.07
N ARG A 3 -54.02 137.38 -62.23
CA ARG A 3 -53.07 137.82 -63.27
C ARG A 3 -52.03 138.79 -62.72
N LEU A 4 -50.81 138.72 -63.26
CA LEU A 4 -49.89 139.85 -63.18
C LEU A 4 -50.50 141.02 -63.96
N GLU A 5 -50.62 142.20 -63.34
CA GLU A 5 -51.16 143.38 -64.01
C GLU A 5 -50.08 144.42 -64.32
N VAL A 6 -49.21 144.74 -63.37
CA VAL A 6 -48.13 145.73 -63.59
C VAL A 6 -46.81 145.24 -62.98
N LEU A 7 -45.72 145.46 -63.71
CA LEU A 7 -44.36 145.35 -63.22
C LEU A 7 -43.77 146.76 -63.08
N LEU A 8 -43.60 147.20 -61.84
CA LEU A 8 -42.97 148.46 -61.46
C LEU A 8 -41.49 148.21 -61.21
N VAL A 9 -40.64 148.99 -61.86
CA VAL A 9 -39.18 148.79 -61.81
C VAL A 9 -38.49 150.12 -61.57
N GLU A 10 -37.59 150.19 -60.59
CA GLU A 10 -36.86 151.41 -60.28
C GLU A 10 -35.35 151.16 -60.22
N ASN A 11 -34.60 151.92 -61.03
CA ASN A 11 -33.13 151.88 -61.11
C ASN A 11 -32.55 150.47 -61.31
N PHE A 12 -33.22 149.58 -62.05
CA PHE A 12 -32.81 148.19 -62.26
C PHE A 12 -32.20 147.94 -63.65
N LYS A 13 -31.01 147.32 -63.70
CA LYS A 13 -30.24 146.97 -64.90
C LYS A 13 -30.14 148.12 -65.92
N SER A 14 -30.92 148.07 -66.99
CA SER A 14 -30.93 149.05 -68.09
C SER A 14 -31.88 150.23 -67.86
N TRP A 15 -32.74 150.16 -66.84
CA TRP A 15 -33.77 151.15 -66.56
C TRP A 15 -33.33 152.14 -65.49
N ARG A 16 -33.24 153.42 -65.87
CA ARG A 16 -33.00 154.54 -64.95
C ARG A 16 -34.32 155.11 -64.45
N GLY A 17 -34.37 155.50 -63.17
CA GLY A 17 -35.58 156.02 -62.53
C GLY A 17 -36.67 154.95 -62.42
N ARG A 18 -37.89 155.38 -62.08
CA ARG A 18 -39.08 154.54 -62.00
C ARG A 18 -39.69 154.35 -63.41
N GLN A 19 -39.79 153.10 -63.83
CA GLN A 19 -40.43 152.65 -65.06
C GLN A 19 -41.67 151.81 -64.71
N VAL A 20 -42.73 151.96 -65.49
CA VAL A 20 -43.99 151.23 -65.33
C VAL A 20 -44.17 150.35 -66.56
N ILE A 21 -44.10 149.03 -66.39
CA ILE A 21 -44.30 148.05 -67.46
C ILE A 21 -45.67 147.41 -67.24
N GLY A 22 -46.66 147.86 -68.02
CA GLY A 22 -48.05 147.39 -67.95
C GLY A 22 -49.04 148.38 -68.57
N PRO A 23 -50.34 148.09 -68.51
CA PRO A 23 -50.92 146.87 -67.93
C PRO A 23 -50.73 145.63 -68.81
N PHE A 24 -50.35 144.51 -68.20
CA PHE A 24 -50.26 143.20 -68.84
C PHE A 24 -51.67 142.64 -69.11
N ARG A 25 -51.82 141.94 -70.24
CA ARG A 25 -53.03 141.21 -70.61
C ARG A 25 -52.81 139.70 -70.48
N ARG A 26 -53.91 138.92 -70.50
CA ARG A 26 -53.93 137.44 -70.37
C ARG A 26 -52.85 136.73 -71.22
N PHE A 27 -52.56 137.25 -72.40
CA PHE A 27 -51.37 136.93 -73.18
C PHE A 27 -50.67 138.25 -73.56
N THR A 28 -49.37 138.35 -73.30
CA THR A 28 -48.56 139.53 -73.62
C THR A 28 -47.23 139.08 -74.23
N CYS A 29 -46.83 139.65 -75.37
CA CYS A 29 -45.55 139.38 -76.02
C CYS A 29 -44.60 140.58 -75.87
N ILE A 30 -43.35 140.33 -75.49
CA ILE A 30 -42.32 141.36 -75.30
C ILE A 30 -41.44 141.40 -76.55
N VAL A 31 -41.70 142.36 -77.44
CA VAL A 31 -40.98 142.57 -78.71
C VAL A 31 -40.05 143.78 -78.65
N GLY A 32 -39.08 143.83 -79.57
CA GLY A 32 -38.07 144.89 -79.66
C GLY A 32 -36.77 144.42 -80.32
N PRO A 33 -35.87 145.32 -80.73
CA PRO A 33 -34.60 144.96 -81.38
C PRO A 33 -33.66 144.16 -80.46
N ASN A 34 -32.65 143.50 -81.04
CA ASN A 34 -31.68 142.77 -80.23
C ASN A 34 -30.83 143.73 -79.39
N GLY A 35 -30.52 143.33 -78.15
CA GLY A 35 -29.89 144.22 -77.15
C GLY A 35 -30.83 145.18 -76.42
N SER A 36 -32.09 145.37 -76.83
CA SER A 36 -33.02 146.37 -76.25
C SER A 36 -33.54 146.10 -74.83
N GLY A 37 -32.87 145.24 -74.06
CA GLY A 37 -33.26 144.92 -72.68
C GLY A 37 -34.42 143.93 -72.50
N LYS A 38 -34.99 143.34 -73.57
CA LYS A 38 -36.13 142.39 -73.50
C LYS A 38 -36.01 141.34 -72.37
N SER A 39 -34.87 140.66 -72.31
CA SER A 39 -34.62 139.60 -71.33
C SER A 39 -34.45 140.12 -69.89
N ASN A 40 -34.24 141.41 -69.67
CA ASN A 40 -34.20 142.00 -68.33
C ASN A 40 -35.59 142.00 -67.66
N VAL A 41 -36.68 141.89 -68.44
CA VAL A 41 -38.04 141.72 -67.89
C VAL A 41 -38.16 140.34 -67.22
N MET A 42 -37.66 139.28 -67.86
CA MET A 42 -37.59 137.93 -67.26
C MET A 42 -36.68 137.90 -66.03
N ASP A 43 -35.52 138.59 -66.07
CA ASP A 43 -34.66 138.70 -64.89
C ASP A 43 -35.36 139.46 -63.74
N ALA A 44 -36.15 140.50 -64.02
CA ALA A 44 -36.89 141.25 -63.02
C ALA A 44 -38.01 140.41 -62.39
N LEU A 45 -38.77 139.67 -63.19
CA LEU A 45 -39.77 138.71 -62.71
C LEU A 45 -39.14 137.59 -61.88
N SER A 46 -38.06 136.98 -62.36
CA SER A 46 -37.34 135.93 -61.61
C SER A 46 -36.77 136.49 -60.29
N PHE A 47 -36.23 137.71 -60.33
CA PHE A 47 -35.71 138.39 -59.14
C PHE A 47 -36.81 138.62 -58.10
N VAL A 48 -37.99 139.12 -58.49
CA VAL A 48 -39.09 139.34 -57.54
C VAL A 48 -39.66 138.01 -57.03
N MET A 49 -39.77 136.97 -57.87
CA MET A 49 -40.22 135.62 -57.48
C MET A 49 -39.27 134.85 -56.53
N GLY A 50 -38.24 135.51 -55.99
CA GLY A 50 -37.40 134.94 -54.93
C GLY A 50 -36.30 133.99 -55.41
N GLU A 51 -35.99 133.97 -56.71
CA GLU A 51 -34.92 133.14 -57.26
C GLU A 51 -33.54 133.45 -56.65
N LYS A 52 -32.67 132.43 -56.66
CA LYS A 52 -31.28 132.54 -56.18
C LYS A 52 -30.45 133.35 -57.17
N THR A 53 -29.51 134.16 -56.68
CA THR A 53 -28.67 135.05 -57.50
C THR A 53 -27.94 134.31 -58.63
N ALA A 54 -27.49 133.07 -58.39
CA ALA A 54 -26.82 132.24 -59.38
C ALA A 54 -27.70 131.82 -60.59
N ASN A 55 -29.03 131.90 -60.47
CA ASN A 55 -29.98 131.67 -61.58
C ASN A 55 -30.28 132.97 -62.34
N LEU A 56 -29.95 134.14 -61.78
CA LEU A 56 -30.05 135.43 -62.47
C LEU A 56 -28.77 135.66 -63.29
N ARG A 57 -28.89 136.37 -64.41
CA ARG A 57 -27.77 136.62 -65.34
C ARG A 57 -26.89 137.77 -64.87
N VAL A 58 -26.28 137.60 -63.68
CA VAL A 58 -25.37 138.49 -62.93
C VAL A 58 -24.65 137.65 -61.87
N LYS A 59 -23.42 138.02 -61.47
CA LYS A 59 -22.72 137.29 -60.39
C LYS A 59 -23.12 137.82 -59.02
N ASN A 60 -23.17 139.14 -58.89
CA ASN A 60 -23.49 139.83 -57.64
C ASN A 60 -24.82 140.58 -57.72
N ILE A 61 -25.58 140.57 -56.63
CA ILE A 61 -26.92 141.19 -56.59
C ILE A 61 -26.86 142.72 -56.79
N GLN A 62 -25.76 143.37 -56.43
CA GLN A 62 -25.53 144.81 -56.64
C GLN A 62 -25.39 145.19 -58.13
N GLU A 63 -24.97 144.26 -59.00
CA GLU A 63 -24.85 144.49 -60.45
C GLU A 63 -26.23 144.72 -61.11
N LEU A 64 -27.32 144.40 -60.41
CA LEU A 64 -28.69 144.71 -60.82
C LEU A 64 -29.06 146.19 -60.67
N ILE A 65 -28.25 147.02 -60.00
CA ILE A 65 -28.50 148.46 -59.89
C ILE A 65 -28.04 149.16 -61.19
N HIS A 66 -28.85 150.09 -61.69
CA HIS A 66 -28.58 150.81 -62.93
C HIS A 66 -27.29 151.62 -62.86
N GLY A 67 -26.43 151.43 -63.87
CA GLY A 67 -25.08 152.00 -63.96
C GLY A 67 -23.99 151.24 -63.19
N ALA A 68 -24.34 150.29 -62.30
CA ALA A 68 -23.36 149.56 -61.49
C ALA A 68 -22.39 148.72 -62.33
N HIS A 69 -22.88 148.08 -63.41
CA HIS A 69 -22.06 147.28 -64.33
C HIS A 69 -21.04 148.08 -65.16
N ILE A 70 -21.11 149.43 -65.13
CA ILE A 70 -20.14 150.36 -65.74
C ILE A 70 -19.38 151.15 -64.65
N GLY A 71 -19.47 150.71 -63.38
CA GLY A 71 -18.79 151.34 -62.24
C GLY A 71 -19.35 152.71 -61.81
N ARG A 72 -20.48 153.16 -62.35
CA ARG A 72 -21.13 154.45 -62.00
C ARG A 72 -22.60 154.23 -61.64
N PRO A 73 -22.90 153.65 -60.46
CA PRO A 73 -24.28 153.44 -60.02
C PRO A 73 -25.01 154.77 -59.82
N VAL A 74 -26.23 154.86 -60.36
CA VAL A 74 -27.04 156.11 -60.34
C VAL A 74 -27.78 156.30 -59.01
N SER A 75 -27.93 155.23 -58.22
CA SER A 75 -28.58 155.20 -56.91
C SER A 75 -27.90 154.16 -56.01
N SER A 76 -28.07 154.27 -54.69
CA SER A 76 -27.67 153.25 -53.71
C SER A 76 -28.66 152.09 -53.61
N SER A 77 -29.80 152.15 -54.30
CA SER A 77 -30.84 151.11 -54.30
C SER A 77 -31.56 150.97 -55.63
N ALA A 78 -32.10 149.76 -55.85
CA ALA A 78 -32.99 149.41 -56.94
C ALA A 78 -34.17 148.60 -56.39
N SER A 79 -35.36 148.73 -56.98
CA SER A 79 -36.54 147.97 -56.58
C SER A 79 -37.25 147.36 -57.77
N VAL A 80 -37.86 146.19 -57.54
CA VAL A 80 -38.80 145.57 -58.46
C VAL A 80 -40.05 145.22 -57.66
N LYS A 81 -41.20 145.77 -58.06
CA LYS A 81 -42.52 145.49 -57.50
C LYS A 81 -43.39 144.88 -58.60
N ILE A 82 -44.04 143.75 -58.33
CA ILE A 82 -45.16 143.26 -59.14
C ILE A 82 -46.47 143.50 -58.42
N VAL A 83 -47.50 143.83 -59.19
CA VAL A 83 -48.90 143.90 -58.76
C VAL A 83 -49.62 142.71 -59.40
N TYR A 84 -50.09 141.79 -58.55
CA TYR A 84 -50.85 140.61 -58.95
C TYR A 84 -52.29 140.77 -58.47
N VAL A 85 -53.24 140.70 -59.41
CA VAL A 85 -54.67 140.88 -59.15
C VAL A 85 -55.33 139.51 -59.10
N GLU A 86 -55.97 139.17 -57.98
CA GLU A 86 -56.75 137.93 -57.84
C GLU A 86 -58.11 138.02 -58.54
N GLU A 87 -58.80 136.88 -58.71
CA GLU A 87 -60.15 136.88 -59.29
C GLU A 87 -61.19 137.58 -58.42
N SER A 88 -60.90 137.75 -57.13
CA SER A 88 -61.65 138.60 -56.20
C SER A 88 -61.55 140.10 -56.52
N GLY A 89 -60.58 140.51 -57.33
CA GLY A 89 -60.22 141.92 -57.55
C GLY A 89 -59.25 142.49 -56.51
N GLU A 90 -58.79 141.68 -55.55
CA GLU A 90 -57.77 142.12 -54.58
C GLU A 90 -56.38 142.20 -55.24
N GLU A 91 -55.70 143.34 -55.03
CA GLU A 91 -54.33 143.56 -55.50
C GLU A 91 -53.31 143.13 -54.43
N LYS A 92 -52.52 142.10 -54.72
CA LYS A 92 -51.37 141.68 -53.92
C LYS A 92 -50.08 142.20 -54.53
N THR A 93 -49.29 142.91 -53.73
CA THR A 93 -48.04 143.52 -54.19
C THR A 93 -46.82 142.81 -53.60
N PHE A 94 -45.98 142.28 -54.49
CA PHE A 94 -44.72 141.63 -54.10
C PHE A 94 -43.57 142.53 -54.54
N THR A 95 -42.80 143.02 -53.58
CA THR A 95 -41.66 143.93 -53.84
C THR A 95 -40.37 143.34 -53.32
N ARG A 96 -39.31 143.41 -54.12
CA ARG A 96 -37.95 143.06 -53.70
C ARG A 96 -37.04 144.26 -53.93
N ILE A 97 -36.40 144.72 -52.86
CA ILE A 97 -35.55 145.92 -52.84
C ILE A 97 -34.10 145.49 -52.62
N ILE A 98 -33.17 146.08 -53.37
CA ILE A 98 -31.72 145.89 -53.19
C ILE A 98 -31.17 147.11 -52.45
N ARG A 99 -30.58 146.90 -51.28
CA ARG A 99 -29.90 147.92 -50.46
C ARG A 99 -28.64 147.34 -49.86
N GLY A 100 -27.52 148.05 -49.98
CA GLY A 100 -26.25 147.70 -49.31
C GLY A 100 -25.64 146.33 -49.64
N GLY A 101 -26.13 145.62 -50.68
CA GLY A 101 -25.73 144.23 -50.99
C GLY A 101 -26.69 143.14 -50.50
N CYS A 102 -27.68 143.49 -49.69
CA CYS A 102 -28.77 142.60 -49.28
C CYS A 102 -30.01 142.81 -50.17
N SER A 103 -30.90 141.81 -50.19
CA SER A 103 -32.24 141.96 -50.78
C SER A 103 -33.32 141.84 -49.70
N GLU A 104 -34.08 142.91 -49.50
CA GLU A 104 -35.24 142.97 -48.61
C GLU A 104 -36.48 142.52 -49.38
N PHE A 105 -37.29 141.65 -48.78
CA PHE A 105 -38.56 141.17 -49.34
C PHE A 105 -39.72 141.89 -48.66
N HIS A 106 -40.65 142.40 -49.43
CA HIS A 106 -41.85 143.07 -48.93
C HIS A 106 -43.11 142.49 -49.61
N PHE A 107 -44.14 142.22 -48.82
CA PHE A 107 -45.45 141.77 -49.26
C PHE A 107 -46.50 142.75 -48.75
N ASP A 108 -47.32 143.28 -49.66
CA ASP A 108 -48.26 144.39 -49.39
C ASP A 108 -47.59 145.55 -48.66
N ASP A 109 -46.45 145.96 -49.22
CA ASP A 109 -45.50 146.97 -48.73
C ASP A 109 -44.94 146.77 -47.30
N ASN A 110 -45.26 145.66 -46.64
CA ASN A 110 -44.69 145.29 -45.33
C ASN A 110 -43.44 144.41 -45.49
N PRO A 111 -42.33 144.66 -44.77
CA PRO A 111 -41.13 143.84 -44.83
C PRO A 111 -41.35 142.45 -44.20
N VAL A 112 -40.99 141.38 -44.92
CA VAL A 112 -41.20 139.99 -44.51
C VAL A 112 -39.94 139.13 -44.70
N SER A 113 -39.87 138.02 -43.97
CA SER A 113 -38.77 137.04 -44.14
C SER A 113 -38.93 136.23 -45.43
N ARG A 114 -37.82 135.69 -45.95
CA ARG A 114 -37.85 134.89 -47.20
C ARG A 114 -38.76 133.66 -47.11
N SER A 115 -38.84 132.99 -45.96
CA SER A 115 -39.68 131.81 -45.80
C SER A 115 -41.17 132.15 -45.89
N VAL A 116 -41.60 133.23 -45.24
CA VAL A 116 -42.99 133.73 -45.33
C VAL A 116 -43.29 134.19 -46.77
N TYR A 117 -42.38 134.96 -47.38
CA TYR A 117 -42.53 135.42 -48.76
C TYR A 117 -42.65 134.28 -49.79
N VAL A 118 -41.85 133.21 -49.62
CA VAL A 118 -41.95 132.01 -50.47
C VAL A 118 -43.24 131.23 -50.19
N ALA A 119 -43.70 131.15 -48.94
CA ALA A 119 -44.97 130.51 -48.60
C ALA A 119 -46.18 131.24 -49.22
N GLU A 120 -46.19 132.58 -49.24
CA GLU A 120 -47.25 133.35 -49.92
C GLU A 120 -47.19 133.19 -51.46
N LEU A 121 -45.99 133.05 -52.05
CA LEU A 121 -45.85 132.69 -53.47
C LEU A 121 -46.34 131.25 -53.75
N GLU A 122 -46.04 130.30 -52.85
CA GLU A 122 -46.49 128.91 -52.95
C GLU A 122 -48.03 128.80 -52.87
N LYS A 123 -48.71 129.63 -52.06
CA LYS A 123 -50.19 129.73 -52.06
C LYS A 123 -50.77 130.20 -53.40
N ILE A 124 -50.05 131.03 -54.15
CA ILE A 124 -50.43 131.46 -55.51
C ILE A 124 -50.06 130.38 -56.57
N GLY A 125 -49.41 129.29 -56.16
CA GLY A 125 -49.01 128.16 -57.00
C GLY A 125 -47.57 128.24 -57.55
N ILE A 126 -46.76 129.19 -57.08
CA ILE A 126 -45.37 129.38 -57.51
C ILE A 126 -44.45 128.62 -56.54
N ILE A 127 -44.02 127.42 -56.93
CA ILE A 127 -43.15 126.57 -56.09
C ILE A 127 -41.68 126.82 -56.45
N VAL A 128 -41.05 127.70 -55.66
CA VAL A 128 -39.69 128.20 -55.91
C VAL A 128 -38.63 127.08 -55.86
N LYS A 129 -38.84 126.03 -55.05
CA LYS A 129 -37.92 124.86 -55.00
C LYS A 129 -37.97 124.03 -56.29
N ALA A 130 -39.17 123.74 -56.80
CA ALA A 130 -39.40 122.88 -57.96
C ALA A 130 -39.23 123.59 -59.31
N ARG A 131 -39.14 124.94 -59.31
CA ARG A 131 -39.04 125.80 -60.51
C ARG A 131 -40.19 125.56 -61.51
N ASN A 132 -41.40 125.36 -60.99
CA ASN A 132 -42.56 124.92 -61.78
C ASN A 132 -43.06 125.95 -62.83
N CYS A 133 -42.75 127.25 -62.67
CA CYS A 133 -43.34 128.32 -63.48
C CYS A 133 -42.34 129.14 -64.34
N LEU A 134 -41.04 128.83 -64.32
CA LEU A 134 -40.00 129.57 -65.06
C LEU A 134 -39.19 128.65 -65.96
N VAL A 135 -39.20 128.92 -67.26
CA VAL A 135 -38.39 128.20 -68.27
C VAL A 135 -37.35 129.14 -68.84
N PHE A 136 -36.07 128.89 -68.53
CA PHE A 136 -34.95 129.62 -69.12
C PHE A 136 -34.53 128.99 -70.45
N GLN A 137 -33.80 129.75 -71.27
CA GLN A 137 -33.22 129.25 -72.51
C GLN A 137 -32.33 128.03 -72.23
N GLY A 138 -32.59 126.91 -72.92
CA GLY A 138 -31.90 125.62 -72.72
C GLY A 138 -32.48 124.70 -71.63
N THR A 139 -33.49 125.12 -70.86
CA THR A 139 -34.06 124.28 -69.77
C THR A 139 -34.90 123.09 -70.28
N VAL A 140 -35.46 123.18 -71.48
CA VAL A 140 -36.35 122.12 -72.03
C VAL A 140 -35.58 120.81 -72.32
N GLU A 141 -34.37 120.91 -72.86
CA GLU A 141 -33.53 119.75 -73.20
C GLU A 141 -33.03 119.02 -71.95
N SER A 142 -32.64 119.75 -70.92
CA SER A 142 -32.06 119.16 -69.70
C SER A 142 -33.07 118.35 -68.87
N ILE A 143 -34.37 118.70 -68.92
CA ILE A 143 -35.43 117.92 -68.27
C ILE A 143 -35.58 116.55 -68.96
N SER A 144 -35.50 116.49 -70.29
CA SER A 144 -35.63 115.26 -71.07
C SER A 144 -34.47 114.28 -70.83
N MET A 145 -33.26 114.80 -70.58
CA MET A 145 -32.00 114.05 -70.41
C MET A 145 -31.80 113.44 -69.01
N LYS A 146 -32.64 113.72 -68.00
CA LYS A 146 -32.48 113.17 -66.62
C LYS A 146 -32.54 111.64 -66.57
N LYS A 147 -31.66 110.98 -65.81
CA LYS A 147 -31.66 109.51 -65.64
C LYS A 147 -32.92 109.00 -64.91
N PRO A 148 -33.30 107.71 -65.04
CA PRO A 148 -34.48 107.17 -64.37
C PRO A 148 -34.52 107.41 -62.86
N LYS A 149 -33.41 107.18 -62.12
CA LYS A 149 -33.36 107.46 -60.67
C LYS A 149 -33.47 108.94 -60.32
N GLU A 150 -32.83 109.82 -61.09
CA GLU A 150 -32.92 111.28 -60.91
C GLU A 150 -34.32 111.81 -61.27
N ARG A 151 -35.03 111.09 -62.15
CA ARG A 151 -36.41 111.37 -62.57
C ARG A 151 -37.41 110.85 -61.54
N THR A 152 -37.21 109.67 -60.94
CA THR A 152 -38.02 109.21 -59.80
C THR A 152 -37.79 110.08 -58.57
N GLN A 153 -36.54 110.49 -58.28
CA GLN A 153 -36.26 111.47 -57.22
C GLN A 153 -36.97 112.81 -57.48
N PHE A 154 -36.98 113.30 -58.73
CA PHE A 154 -37.76 114.49 -59.08
C PHE A 154 -39.27 114.29 -58.88
N PHE A 155 -39.81 113.10 -59.13
CA PHE A 155 -41.20 112.78 -58.77
C PHE A 155 -41.40 112.68 -57.25
N GLU A 156 -40.47 112.08 -56.50
CA GLU A 156 -40.51 111.99 -55.02
C GLU A 156 -40.37 113.35 -54.33
N GLU A 157 -39.63 114.29 -54.93
CA GLU A 157 -39.57 115.70 -54.52
C GLU A 157 -40.88 116.44 -54.81
N ILE A 158 -41.59 116.11 -55.89
CA ILE A 158 -42.92 116.64 -56.21
C ILE A 158 -44.01 116.01 -55.30
N SER A 159 -43.89 114.72 -54.96
CA SER A 159 -44.85 114.00 -54.11
C SER A 159 -44.50 114.00 -52.62
N THR A 160 -43.43 114.69 -52.23
CA THR A 160 -42.98 114.84 -50.82
C THR A 160 -42.61 113.51 -50.12
N SER A 161 -42.41 112.42 -50.86
CA SER A 161 -42.23 111.07 -50.28
C SER A 161 -40.78 110.74 -49.90
N GLY A 162 -39.81 111.58 -50.24
CA GLY A 162 -38.39 111.36 -49.95
C GLY A 162 -38.02 111.32 -48.45
N GLU A 163 -38.88 111.82 -47.57
CA GLU A 163 -38.61 111.90 -46.12
C GLU A 163 -38.64 110.52 -45.41
N LEU A 164 -39.33 109.53 -45.97
CA LEU A 164 -39.61 108.24 -45.30
C LEU A 164 -38.56 107.14 -45.54
N ILE A 165 -37.56 107.36 -46.40
CA ILE A 165 -36.64 106.31 -46.87
C ILE A 165 -35.77 105.73 -45.74
N GLY A 166 -35.33 106.57 -44.79
CA GLY A 166 -34.38 106.17 -43.75
C GLY A 166 -34.93 105.14 -42.74
N GLU A 167 -36.21 105.26 -42.35
CA GLU A 167 -36.81 104.35 -41.35
C GLU A 167 -36.94 102.90 -41.86
N TYR A 168 -37.13 102.74 -43.16
CA TYR A 168 -37.37 101.43 -43.79
C TYR A 168 -36.12 100.53 -43.71
N GLU A 169 -34.94 101.09 -44.00
CA GLU A 169 -33.69 100.33 -44.03
C GLU A 169 -33.26 99.85 -42.63
N GLU A 170 -33.52 100.64 -41.58
CA GLU A 170 -33.13 100.28 -40.21
C GLU A 170 -33.95 99.09 -39.68
N LYS A 171 -35.27 99.10 -39.90
CA LYS A 171 -36.18 98.02 -39.47
C LYS A 171 -35.81 96.68 -40.12
N LYS A 172 -35.42 96.70 -41.41
CA LYS A 172 -35.00 95.50 -42.15
C LYS A 172 -33.76 94.82 -41.55
N ARG A 173 -32.77 95.60 -41.10
CA ARG A 173 -31.52 95.06 -40.52
C ARG A 173 -31.73 94.40 -39.16
N LYS A 174 -32.64 94.93 -38.34
CA LYS A 174 -32.93 94.39 -37.00
C LYS A 174 -33.58 93.00 -37.06
N LEU A 175 -34.41 92.73 -38.07
CA LEU A 175 -35.09 91.44 -38.26
C LEU A 175 -34.08 90.29 -38.48
N GLN A 176 -33.16 90.46 -39.43
CA GLN A 176 -32.25 89.40 -39.86
C GLN A 176 -31.36 88.88 -38.73
N LYS A 177 -30.88 89.76 -37.84
CA LYS A 177 -30.02 89.37 -36.73
C LYS A 177 -30.74 88.45 -35.71
N ALA A 178 -32.03 88.69 -35.47
CA ALA A 178 -32.81 87.89 -34.53
C ALA A 178 -33.06 86.45 -35.03
N GLU A 179 -33.12 86.25 -36.35
CA GLU A 179 -33.28 84.92 -36.96
C GLU A 179 -32.01 84.06 -36.78
N GLU A 180 -30.82 84.66 -36.93
CA GLU A 180 -29.52 83.99 -36.76
C GLU A 180 -29.30 83.50 -35.32
N ASP A 181 -29.54 84.37 -34.32
CA ASP A 181 -29.34 84.05 -32.90
C ASP A 181 -30.28 82.90 -32.43
N ALA A 182 -31.53 82.89 -32.90
CA ALA A 182 -32.50 81.84 -32.59
C ALA A 182 -32.09 80.46 -33.11
N GLN A 183 -31.53 80.41 -34.33
CA GLN A 183 -31.13 79.15 -34.98
C GLN A 183 -29.89 78.53 -34.32
N PHE A 184 -28.97 79.35 -33.80
CA PHE A 184 -27.80 78.88 -33.05
C PHE A 184 -28.20 78.20 -31.72
N ASN A 185 -29.07 78.84 -30.94
CA ASN A 185 -29.51 78.33 -29.63
C ASN A 185 -30.27 77.00 -29.73
N PHE A 186 -31.08 76.81 -30.77
CA PHE A 186 -31.79 75.55 -31.02
C PHE A 186 -30.84 74.36 -31.21
N ASN A 187 -29.76 74.54 -31.99
CA ASN A 187 -28.77 73.49 -32.22
C ASN A 187 -27.99 73.12 -30.96
N LYS A 188 -27.64 74.10 -30.12
CA LYS A 188 -26.96 73.86 -28.83
C LYS A 188 -27.83 72.98 -27.91
N LYS A 189 -29.12 73.31 -27.76
CA LYS A 189 -30.09 72.53 -26.96
C LYS A 189 -30.24 71.08 -27.45
N LYS A 190 -30.25 70.87 -28.78
CA LYS A 190 -30.37 69.54 -29.39
C LYS A 190 -29.19 68.62 -29.03
N ASN A 191 -27.97 69.14 -29.00
CA ASN A 191 -26.77 68.35 -28.68
C ASN A 191 -26.73 67.92 -27.21
N VAL A 192 -26.99 68.84 -26.27
CA VAL A 192 -27.00 68.51 -24.83
C VAL A 192 -28.13 67.52 -24.48
N ALA A 193 -29.25 67.55 -25.21
CA ALA A 193 -30.32 66.55 -25.05
C ALA A 193 -29.87 65.13 -25.46
N ALA A 194 -28.99 65.01 -26.46
CA ALA A 194 -28.41 63.73 -26.88
C ALA A 194 -27.40 63.20 -25.86
N GLU A 195 -26.49 64.05 -25.37
CA GLU A 195 -25.54 63.71 -24.30
C GLU A 195 -26.28 63.19 -23.04
N ARG A 196 -27.36 63.86 -22.64
CA ARG A 196 -28.19 63.45 -21.49
C ARG A 196 -28.83 62.06 -21.69
N LYS A 197 -29.18 61.70 -22.93
CA LYS A 197 -29.74 60.37 -23.24
C LYS A 197 -28.66 59.28 -23.14
N HIS A 198 -27.45 59.55 -23.61
CA HIS A 198 -26.32 58.61 -23.48
C HIS A 198 -25.92 58.40 -22.01
N ALA A 199 -25.72 59.49 -21.24
CA ALA A 199 -25.36 59.38 -19.83
C ALA A 199 -26.41 58.64 -18.97
N LYS A 200 -27.70 58.69 -19.35
CA LYS A 200 -28.75 57.90 -18.69
C LYS A 200 -28.63 56.39 -18.96
N LEU A 201 -28.26 55.99 -20.18
CA LEU A 201 -28.04 54.58 -20.52
C LEU A 201 -26.82 54.02 -19.80
N GLU A 202 -25.69 54.75 -19.79
CA GLU A 202 -24.50 54.37 -19.02
C GLU A 202 -24.80 54.17 -17.53
N LYS A 203 -25.69 55.02 -16.96
CA LYS A 203 -26.14 54.88 -15.57
C LYS A 203 -26.97 53.61 -15.35
N GLU A 204 -27.94 53.33 -16.23
CA GLU A 204 -28.79 52.13 -16.13
C GLU A 204 -27.99 50.83 -16.33
N GLU A 205 -26.92 50.85 -17.12
CA GLU A 205 -25.97 49.74 -17.26
C GLU A 205 -25.10 49.57 -16.00
N ALA A 206 -24.61 50.67 -15.41
CA ALA A 206 -23.84 50.64 -14.17
C ALA A 206 -24.65 50.12 -12.96
N GLU A 207 -25.89 50.57 -12.78
CA GLU A 207 -26.79 50.09 -11.71
C GLU A 207 -27.08 48.59 -11.85
N ARG A 208 -27.30 48.09 -13.07
CA ARG A 208 -27.50 46.64 -13.32
C ARG A 208 -26.25 45.81 -13.07
N TYR A 209 -25.08 46.32 -13.47
CA TYR A 209 -23.82 45.63 -13.21
C TYR A 209 -23.53 45.54 -11.71
N GLN A 210 -23.82 46.61 -10.96
CA GLN A 210 -23.70 46.62 -9.51
C GLN A 210 -24.69 45.65 -8.84
N SER A 211 -25.97 45.62 -9.24
CA SER A 211 -26.93 44.66 -8.68
C SER A 211 -26.54 43.21 -8.95
N LEU A 212 -26.00 42.90 -10.14
CA LEU A 212 -25.48 41.57 -10.47
C LEU A 212 -24.26 41.17 -9.62
N LEU A 213 -23.39 42.12 -9.26
CA LEU A 213 -22.28 41.87 -8.34
C LEU A 213 -22.77 41.59 -6.91
N GLU A 214 -23.78 42.34 -6.43
CA GLU A 214 -24.38 42.15 -5.11
C GLU A 214 -25.14 40.80 -5.02
N GLU A 215 -25.90 40.43 -6.06
CA GLU A 215 -26.54 39.11 -6.16
C GLU A 215 -25.53 37.97 -6.20
N LEU A 216 -24.44 38.11 -6.95
CA LEU A 216 -23.36 37.11 -6.99
C LEU A 216 -22.70 36.95 -5.63
N LYS A 217 -22.41 38.05 -4.92
CA LYS A 217 -21.85 38.01 -3.55
C LYS A 217 -22.77 37.24 -2.60
N MET A 218 -24.06 37.56 -2.60
CA MET A 218 -25.06 36.87 -1.77
C MET A 218 -25.14 35.37 -2.09
N ASN A 219 -25.14 35.00 -3.37
CA ASN A 219 -25.19 33.59 -3.77
C ASN A 219 -23.89 32.83 -3.44
N LYS A 220 -22.73 33.49 -3.46
CA LYS A 220 -21.46 32.91 -2.96
C LYS A 220 -21.47 32.68 -1.44
N ILE A 221 -21.96 33.66 -0.66
CA ILE A 221 -22.12 33.52 0.80
C ILE A 221 -23.07 32.36 1.12
N GLN A 222 -24.23 32.26 0.45
CA GLN A 222 -25.17 31.15 0.64
C GLN A 222 -24.59 29.79 0.27
N LEU A 223 -23.80 29.70 -0.81
CA LEU A 223 -23.12 28.47 -1.21
C LEU A 223 -22.12 28.02 -0.14
N GLN A 224 -21.25 28.92 0.35
CA GLN A 224 -20.24 28.57 1.35
C GLN A 224 -20.89 28.19 2.69
N LEU A 225 -21.88 28.95 3.16
CA LEU A 225 -22.65 28.61 4.36
C LEU A 225 -23.33 27.24 4.23
N PHE A 226 -23.90 26.91 3.05
CA PHE A 226 -24.52 25.60 2.80
C PHE A 226 -23.50 24.45 2.91
N GLN A 227 -22.30 24.65 2.36
CA GLN A 227 -21.22 23.66 2.42
C GLN A 227 -20.72 23.46 3.86
N LEU A 228 -20.48 24.56 4.59
CA LEU A 228 -20.04 24.54 5.98
C LEU A 228 -21.08 23.87 6.90
N TYR A 229 -22.37 24.24 6.78
CA TYR A 229 -23.45 23.68 7.61
C TYR A 229 -23.57 22.16 7.48
N HIS A 230 -23.60 21.63 6.25
CA HIS A 230 -23.71 20.18 6.04
C HIS A 230 -22.42 19.43 6.33
N ASN A 231 -21.26 20.08 6.20
CA ASN A 231 -19.99 19.52 6.66
C ASN A 231 -19.97 19.39 8.20
N GLU A 232 -20.29 20.45 8.96
CA GLU A 232 -20.33 20.41 10.43
C GLU A 232 -21.36 19.42 10.96
N LYS A 233 -22.55 19.36 10.35
CA LYS A 233 -23.58 18.35 10.65
C LYS A 233 -23.05 16.93 10.46
N LYS A 234 -22.20 16.69 9.45
CA LYS A 234 -21.56 15.39 9.21
C LYS A 234 -20.40 15.11 10.19
N ILE A 235 -19.59 16.10 10.54
CA ILE A 235 -18.56 16.01 11.59
C ILE A 235 -19.21 15.61 12.91
N HIS A 236 -20.28 16.29 13.31
CA HIS A 236 -21.00 15.97 14.55
C HIS A 236 -21.56 14.55 14.55
N PHE A 237 -22.20 14.13 13.44
CA PHE A 237 -22.67 12.74 13.29
C PHE A 237 -21.52 11.72 13.43
N LEU A 238 -20.41 11.93 12.72
CA LEU A 238 -19.24 11.05 12.79
C LEU A 238 -18.59 11.02 14.18
N ASN A 239 -18.57 12.14 14.91
CA ASN A 239 -18.14 12.19 16.31
C ASN A 239 -19.06 11.32 17.20
N THR A 240 -20.39 11.43 17.06
CA THR A 240 -21.32 10.62 17.87
C THR A 240 -21.24 9.12 17.59
N GLU A 241 -21.04 8.73 16.32
CA GLU A 241 -20.77 7.33 15.93
C GLU A 241 -19.43 6.86 16.48
N LEU A 242 -18.38 7.69 16.40
CA LEU A 242 -17.05 7.37 16.94
C LEU A 242 -17.09 7.14 18.46
N GLU A 243 -17.85 7.96 19.21
CA GLU A 243 -18.08 7.72 20.63
C GLU A 243 -18.83 6.41 20.90
N HIS A 244 -19.84 6.06 20.10
CA HIS A 244 -20.55 4.79 20.27
C HIS A 244 -19.61 3.59 20.07
N VAL A 245 -18.94 3.54 18.93
CA VAL A 245 -18.03 2.45 18.54
C VAL A 245 -16.82 2.37 19.49
N SER A 246 -16.31 3.49 19.99
CA SER A 246 -15.22 3.50 20.98
C SER A 246 -15.66 3.02 22.37
N ARG A 247 -16.92 3.28 22.79
CA ARG A 247 -17.50 2.68 24.00
C ARG A 247 -17.64 1.16 23.87
N ASP A 248 -18.18 0.66 22.75
CA ASP A 248 -18.29 -0.78 22.49
C ASP A 248 -16.91 -1.48 22.44
N LEU A 249 -15.92 -0.81 21.85
CA LEU A 249 -14.52 -1.23 21.85
C LEU A 249 -13.91 -1.27 23.26
N SER A 250 -14.29 -0.37 24.17
CA SER A 250 -13.84 -0.41 25.57
C SER A 250 -14.43 -1.62 26.30
N VAL A 251 -15.76 -1.82 26.21
CA VAL A 251 -16.46 -2.94 26.86
C VAL A 251 -15.93 -4.29 26.36
N THR A 252 -15.70 -4.43 25.05
CA THR A 252 -15.11 -5.65 24.48
C THR A 252 -13.64 -5.86 24.87
N LYS A 253 -12.84 -4.80 25.01
CA LYS A 253 -11.47 -4.90 25.55
C LYS A 253 -11.44 -5.31 27.03
N GLU A 254 -12.37 -4.83 27.85
CA GLU A 254 -12.50 -5.24 29.26
C GLU A 254 -12.85 -6.73 29.35
N SER A 255 -13.79 -7.20 28.54
CA SER A 255 -14.13 -8.63 28.41
C SER A 255 -12.94 -9.47 27.94
N LEU A 256 -12.17 -8.98 26.95
CA LEU A 256 -10.95 -9.63 26.48
C LEU A 256 -9.91 -9.80 27.59
N SER A 257 -9.67 -8.74 28.37
CA SER A 257 -8.78 -8.75 29.55
C SER A 257 -9.25 -9.73 30.62
N HIS A 258 -10.56 -9.79 30.88
CA HIS A 258 -11.16 -10.74 31.82
C HIS A 258 -10.87 -12.20 31.40
N HIS A 259 -11.17 -12.58 30.15
CA HIS A 259 -10.90 -13.91 29.63
C HIS A 259 -9.40 -14.21 29.51
N GLU A 260 -8.55 -13.24 29.20
CA GLU A 260 -7.09 -13.43 29.20
C GLU A 260 -6.58 -13.82 30.60
N ASN A 261 -7.10 -13.18 31.65
CA ASN A 261 -6.75 -13.49 33.03
C ASN A 261 -7.27 -14.87 33.47
N ILE A 262 -8.46 -15.28 33.04
CA ILE A 262 -8.98 -16.65 33.24
C ILE A 262 -8.06 -17.68 32.56
N VAL A 263 -7.69 -17.46 31.30
CA VAL A 263 -6.78 -18.34 30.54
C VAL A 263 -5.41 -18.41 31.22
N LYS A 264 -4.86 -17.28 31.71
CA LYS A 264 -3.60 -17.24 32.49
C LYS A 264 -3.72 -18.05 33.79
N ALA A 265 -4.84 -17.96 34.52
CA ALA A 265 -5.08 -18.72 35.74
C ALA A 265 -5.19 -20.23 35.47
N LYS A 266 -6.04 -20.64 34.52
CA LYS A 266 -6.21 -22.05 34.12
C LYS A 266 -4.93 -22.68 33.57
N LYS A 267 -4.10 -21.91 32.85
CA LYS A 267 -2.78 -22.35 32.38
C LYS A 267 -1.78 -22.59 33.53
N LYS A 268 -1.83 -21.76 34.59
CA LYS A 268 -1.03 -21.99 35.82
C LYS A 268 -1.49 -23.25 36.55
N GLU A 269 -2.80 -23.42 36.74
CA GLU A 269 -3.43 -24.60 37.37
C GLU A 269 -3.03 -25.90 36.65
N HIS A 270 -3.22 -25.96 35.32
CA HIS A 270 -2.78 -27.07 34.49
C HIS A 270 -1.27 -27.34 34.61
N GLY A 271 -0.45 -26.29 34.61
CA GLY A 271 1.01 -26.40 34.76
C GLY A 271 1.45 -26.95 36.12
N MET A 272 0.69 -26.69 37.19
CA MET A 272 0.93 -27.28 38.52
C MET A 272 0.56 -28.77 38.54
N LEU A 273 -0.63 -29.13 38.05
CA LEU A 273 -1.07 -30.53 37.97
C LEU A 273 -0.13 -31.39 37.09
N THR A 274 0.33 -30.84 35.96
CA THR A 274 1.31 -31.51 35.08
C THR A 274 2.63 -31.80 35.80
N ARG A 275 3.11 -30.89 36.65
CA ARG A 275 4.33 -31.11 37.45
C ARG A 275 4.13 -32.17 38.53
N GLN A 276 2.97 -32.18 39.18
CA GLN A 276 2.60 -33.21 40.16
C GLN A 276 2.56 -34.60 39.51
N LEU A 277 1.94 -34.72 38.32
CA LEU A 277 1.95 -35.95 37.52
C LEU A 277 3.35 -36.43 37.16
N GLN A 278 4.24 -35.53 36.70
CA GLN A 278 5.63 -35.90 36.40
C GLN A 278 6.42 -36.35 37.64
N GLN A 279 6.04 -35.88 38.84
CA GLN A 279 6.66 -36.31 40.08
C GLN A 279 6.12 -37.67 40.55
N THR A 280 4.80 -37.86 40.55
CA THR A 280 4.18 -39.16 40.90
C THR A 280 4.55 -40.26 39.90
N GLU A 281 4.72 -39.94 38.61
CA GLU A 281 5.23 -40.88 37.59
C GLU A 281 6.70 -41.30 37.85
N LYS A 282 7.56 -40.37 38.29
CA LYS A 282 8.95 -40.70 38.68
C LYS A 282 9.00 -41.58 39.92
N GLU A 283 8.16 -41.30 40.91
CA GLU A 283 8.00 -42.11 42.12
C GLU A 283 7.46 -43.50 41.78
N LEU A 284 6.48 -43.61 40.86
CA LEU A 284 5.99 -44.90 40.38
C LEU A 284 7.11 -45.73 39.72
N LYS A 285 7.91 -45.11 38.83
CA LYS A 285 9.03 -45.77 38.12
C LYS A 285 10.14 -46.22 39.07
N SER A 286 10.49 -45.43 40.09
CA SER A 286 11.51 -45.82 41.07
C SER A 286 11.03 -46.98 41.95
N LEU A 287 9.75 -46.98 42.32
CA LEU A 287 9.13 -48.05 43.11
C LEU A 287 8.98 -49.35 42.30
N GLU A 288 8.62 -49.27 41.01
CA GLU A 288 8.64 -50.43 40.11
C GLU A 288 10.05 -51.00 39.87
N ALA A 289 11.07 -50.16 39.76
CA ALA A 289 12.46 -50.61 39.69
C ALA A 289 12.89 -51.35 40.98
N LEU A 290 12.52 -50.82 42.15
CA LEU A 290 12.79 -51.46 43.44
C LEU A 290 12.09 -52.84 43.57
N LEU A 291 10.84 -52.91 43.10
CA LEU A 291 10.01 -54.11 43.12
C LEU A 291 10.58 -55.19 42.17
N ASN A 292 11.04 -54.79 40.98
CA ASN A 292 11.75 -55.66 40.04
C ASN A 292 13.11 -56.14 40.56
N GLN A 293 13.78 -55.37 41.44
CA GLN A 293 15.00 -55.82 42.13
C GLN A 293 14.69 -56.83 43.26
N LYS A 294 13.59 -56.63 44.00
CA LYS A 294 13.24 -57.43 45.19
C LYS A 294 12.51 -58.74 44.88
N ARG A 295 11.65 -58.79 43.86
CA ARG A 295 10.96 -60.03 43.44
C ARG A 295 11.91 -61.21 43.16
N PRO A 296 13.01 -61.04 42.39
CA PRO A 296 13.98 -62.12 42.18
C PRO A 296 14.69 -62.58 43.46
N GLN A 297 14.84 -61.70 44.47
CA GLN A 297 15.44 -62.07 45.76
C GLN A 297 14.48 -62.99 46.55
N TYR A 298 13.18 -62.67 46.58
CA TYR A 298 12.14 -63.55 47.14
C TYR A 298 12.07 -64.91 46.43
N ILE A 299 12.07 -64.92 45.09
CA ILE A 299 12.02 -66.18 44.31
C ILE A 299 13.22 -67.07 44.64
N LYS A 300 14.44 -66.51 44.68
CA LYS A 300 15.66 -67.25 45.06
C LYS A 300 15.61 -67.78 46.50
N ALA A 301 15.10 -66.98 47.45
CA ALA A 301 14.92 -67.43 48.82
C ALA A 301 13.98 -68.64 48.89
N LYS A 302 12.82 -68.55 48.24
CA LYS A 302 11.80 -69.62 48.18
C LYS A 302 12.28 -70.90 47.51
N GLU A 303 13.01 -70.80 46.40
CA GLU A 303 13.62 -71.96 45.75
C GLU A 303 14.66 -72.64 46.64
N ASN A 304 15.49 -71.85 47.35
CA ASN A 304 16.44 -72.36 48.33
C ASN A 304 15.73 -73.07 49.49
N THR A 305 14.71 -72.46 50.12
CA THR A 305 13.91 -73.10 51.18
C THR A 305 13.32 -74.44 50.69
N SER A 306 12.74 -74.47 49.48
CA SER A 306 12.16 -75.67 48.88
C SER A 306 13.20 -76.78 48.63
N HIS A 307 14.39 -76.42 48.14
CA HIS A 307 15.49 -77.35 47.89
C HIS A 307 16.04 -77.95 49.19
N HIS A 308 16.21 -77.14 50.24
CA HIS A 308 16.66 -77.63 51.55
C HIS A 308 15.60 -78.51 52.23
N LEU A 309 14.30 -78.17 52.14
CA LEU A 309 13.20 -79.03 52.59
C LEU A 309 13.25 -80.43 51.93
N LYS A 310 13.43 -80.49 50.60
CA LYS A 310 13.57 -81.75 49.87
C LYS A 310 14.78 -82.58 50.34
N LYS A 311 15.93 -81.94 50.58
CA LYS A 311 17.13 -82.60 51.14
C LYS A 311 16.87 -83.16 52.54
N LEU A 312 16.18 -82.40 53.40
CA LEU A 312 15.84 -82.83 54.76
C LEU A 312 14.96 -84.08 54.75
N ASP A 313 13.96 -84.15 53.88
CA ASP A 313 13.06 -85.30 53.80
C ASP A 313 13.73 -86.57 53.23
N VAL A 314 14.71 -86.42 52.33
CA VAL A 314 15.57 -87.54 51.90
C VAL A 314 16.42 -88.04 53.07
N ALA A 315 17.02 -87.14 53.86
CA ALA A 315 17.81 -87.51 55.03
C ALA A 315 16.95 -88.20 56.12
N LYS A 316 15.73 -87.72 56.39
CA LYS A 316 14.77 -88.38 57.30
C LYS A 316 14.42 -89.81 56.85
N LYS A 317 14.18 -90.02 55.54
CA LYS A 317 13.92 -91.36 54.99
C LYS A 317 15.13 -92.28 55.21
N SER A 318 16.34 -91.80 54.91
CA SER A 318 17.59 -92.55 55.13
C SER A 318 17.82 -92.94 56.60
N ILE A 319 17.42 -92.11 57.57
CA ILE A 319 17.44 -92.48 59.00
C ILE A 319 16.47 -93.64 59.26
N LYS A 320 15.21 -93.51 58.84
CA LYS A 320 14.15 -94.51 59.08
C LYS A 320 14.51 -95.88 58.50
N ASP A 321 15.15 -95.92 57.33
CA ASP A 321 15.59 -97.18 56.72
C ASP A 321 16.85 -97.75 57.39
N SER A 322 17.73 -96.90 57.92
CA SER A 322 18.88 -97.34 58.74
C SER A 322 18.44 -97.91 60.10
N GLU A 323 17.43 -97.30 60.75
CA GLU A 323 16.87 -97.76 62.02
C GLU A 323 16.23 -99.15 61.89
N LYS A 324 15.47 -99.40 60.82
CA LYS A 324 14.96 -100.75 60.48
C LYS A 324 16.08 -101.78 60.32
N GLN A 325 17.24 -101.38 59.77
CA GLN A 325 18.39 -102.28 59.61
C GLN A 325 19.11 -102.56 60.94
N CYS A 326 19.14 -101.61 61.88
CA CYS A 326 19.64 -101.86 63.23
C CYS A 326 18.75 -102.85 64.00
N SER A 327 17.42 -102.67 63.96
CA SER A 327 16.48 -103.59 64.62
C SER A 327 16.66 -105.04 64.16
N LYS A 328 16.83 -105.28 62.85
CA LYS A 328 17.15 -106.63 62.34
C LYS A 328 18.44 -107.20 62.93
N GLN A 329 19.49 -106.39 63.03
CA GLN A 329 20.76 -106.83 63.63
C GLN A 329 20.71 -107.00 65.14
N GLU A 330 19.82 -106.32 65.85
CA GLU A 330 19.56 -106.60 67.27
C GLU A 330 18.89 -107.96 67.45
N ASP A 331 18.00 -108.36 66.54
CA ASP A 331 17.40 -109.69 66.53
C ASP A 331 18.40 -110.78 66.09
N ASP A 332 19.25 -110.50 65.09
CA ASP A 332 20.38 -111.38 64.71
C ASP A 332 21.34 -111.64 65.89
N ILE A 333 21.62 -110.63 66.72
CA ILE A 333 22.48 -110.77 67.92
C ILE A 333 21.82 -111.69 68.95
N LYS A 334 20.51 -111.58 69.21
CA LYS A 334 19.80 -112.45 70.14
C LYS A 334 19.84 -113.92 69.70
N ALA A 335 19.70 -114.17 68.40
CA ALA A 335 19.79 -115.52 67.83
C ALA A 335 21.20 -116.11 68.04
N LEU A 336 22.25 -115.34 67.76
CA LEU A 336 23.64 -115.74 68.02
C LEU A 336 23.94 -115.95 69.52
N GLU A 337 23.31 -115.19 70.42
CA GLU A 337 23.41 -115.40 71.86
C GLU A 337 22.78 -116.74 72.30
N THR A 338 21.65 -117.14 71.70
CA THR A 338 21.03 -118.45 71.98
C THR A 338 21.85 -119.62 71.42
N GLU A 339 22.38 -119.53 70.20
CA GLU A 339 23.24 -120.57 69.61
C GLU A 339 24.50 -120.84 70.45
N LEU A 340 25.05 -119.80 71.10
CA LEU A 340 26.25 -119.90 71.93
C LEU A 340 26.00 -120.67 73.24
N ILE A 341 24.79 -120.59 73.79
CA ILE A 341 24.36 -121.34 74.98
C ILE A 341 24.24 -122.83 74.65
N ASP A 342 23.61 -123.16 73.50
CA ASP A 342 23.45 -124.54 73.05
C ASP A 342 24.80 -125.20 72.74
N LEU A 343 25.74 -124.45 72.15
CA LEU A 343 27.09 -124.92 71.84
C LEU A 343 27.89 -125.31 73.09
N ASP A 344 27.79 -124.54 74.17
CA ASP A 344 28.46 -124.82 75.44
C ASP A 344 27.89 -126.07 76.14
N GLY A 345 26.62 -126.39 75.89
CA GLY A 345 26.02 -127.67 76.27
C GLY A 345 26.64 -128.85 75.51
N ALA A 346 26.81 -128.71 74.20
CA ALA A 346 27.40 -129.74 73.34
C ALA A 346 28.87 -130.03 73.68
N TRP A 347 29.69 -129.00 73.88
CA TRP A 347 31.13 -129.15 74.19
C TRP A 347 31.38 -130.05 75.41
N ARG A 348 30.62 -129.86 76.49
CA ARG A 348 30.70 -130.68 77.72
C ARG A 348 30.35 -132.16 77.53
N SER A 349 29.57 -132.49 76.49
CA SER A 349 29.26 -133.88 76.15
C SER A 349 30.36 -134.55 75.35
N PHE A 350 31.03 -133.79 74.46
CA PHE A 350 32.16 -134.28 73.66
C PHE A 350 33.43 -134.50 74.50
N GLU A 351 33.71 -133.63 75.47
CA GLU A 351 34.92 -133.76 76.30
C GLU A 351 34.98 -135.08 77.08
N LYS A 352 33.83 -135.57 77.56
CA LYS A 352 33.69 -136.89 78.19
C LYS A 352 33.99 -138.05 77.23
N GLN A 353 33.64 -137.92 75.95
CA GLN A 353 33.91 -138.96 74.94
C GLN A 353 35.40 -139.04 74.60
N VAL A 354 36.09 -137.89 74.54
CA VAL A 354 37.54 -137.84 74.30
C VAL A 354 38.32 -138.51 75.43
N GLU A 355 37.88 -138.34 76.68
CA GLU A 355 38.49 -138.96 77.86
C GLU A 355 38.34 -140.50 77.85
N GLU A 356 37.22 -141.02 77.31
CA GLU A 356 36.99 -142.45 77.10
C GLU A 356 37.78 -143.02 75.90
N GLU A 357 37.97 -142.26 74.81
CA GLU A 357 38.73 -142.71 73.63
C GLU A 357 40.25 -142.79 73.89
N ILE A 358 40.82 -141.90 74.72
CA ILE A 358 42.26 -141.88 75.04
C ILE A 358 42.71 -143.17 75.76
N LEU A 359 41.83 -143.84 76.53
CA LEU A 359 42.17 -145.08 77.22
C LEU A 359 42.24 -146.33 76.30
N GLN A 360 41.65 -146.31 75.10
CA GLN A 360 41.44 -147.54 74.31
C GLN A 360 42.38 -147.75 73.12
N LYS A 361 43.15 -146.75 72.65
CA LYS A 361 44.03 -146.93 71.48
C LYS A 361 45.37 -146.21 71.62
N GLY A 362 46.46 -146.98 71.64
CA GLY A 362 47.83 -146.47 71.59
C GLY A 362 48.55 -146.84 70.29
N ARG A 363 49.49 -145.97 69.90
CA ARG A 363 50.41 -146.01 68.74
C ARG A 363 49.82 -145.61 67.38
N ASP A 364 50.28 -144.48 66.83
CA ASP A 364 51.36 -144.51 65.82
C ASP A 364 52.03 -143.12 65.59
N ILE A 365 53.36 -143.16 65.43
CA ILE A 365 54.32 -142.16 64.86
C ILE A 365 54.42 -140.76 65.53
N GLU A 366 55.62 -140.46 66.07
CA GLU A 366 56.11 -139.11 66.46
C GLU A 366 57.46 -138.81 65.77
N LEU A 367 57.83 -137.52 65.63
CA LEU A 367 59.08 -137.04 65.00
C LEU A 367 60.10 -136.57 66.05
N GLU A 368 61.40 -136.75 65.77
CA GLU A 368 62.49 -136.41 66.71
C GLU A 368 62.75 -134.89 66.84
N ALA A 369 63.10 -134.46 68.06
CA ALA A 369 63.26 -133.06 68.43
C ALA A 369 64.34 -132.29 67.65
N SER A 370 65.33 -132.98 67.08
CA SER A 370 66.45 -132.39 66.32
C SER A 370 66.02 -131.63 65.05
N GLN A 371 64.90 -132.01 64.45
CA GLN A 371 64.39 -131.38 63.22
C GLN A 371 63.67 -130.05 63.50
N LEU A 372 63.20 -129.80 64.73
CA LEU A 372 62.45 -128.60 65.10
C LEU A 372 63.32 -127.35 65.28
N ASP A 373 64.56 -127.49 65.76
CA ASP A 373 65.45 -126.35 65.98
C ASP A 373 66.07 -125.83 64.68
N ARG A 374 66.40 -126.71 63.71
CA ARG A 374 66.84 -126.34 62.34
C ARG A 374 65.88 -125.35 61.66
N TYR A 375 64.56 -125.55 61.81
CA TYR A 375 63.53 -124.66 61.24
C TYR A 375 63.64 -123.22 61.78
N ARG A 376 64.00 -123.05 63.06
CA ARG A 376 64.08 -121.74 63.71
C ARG A 376 65.29 -120.95 63.25
N GLU A 377 66.45 -121.60 63.14
CA GLU A 377 67.70 -120.95 62.72
C GLU A 377 67.64 -120.39 61.29
N LEU A 378 67.02 -121.13 60.36
CA LEU A 378 66.85 -120.68 58.97
C LEU A 378 66.07 -119.36 58.87
N LYS A 379 65.06 -119.16 59.73
CA LYS A 379 64.21 -117.96 59.78
C LYS A 379 64.95 -116.72 60.29
N GLU A 380 65.94 -116.91 61.16
CA GLU A 380 66.82 -115.87 61.69
C GLU A 380 67.78 -115.33 60.60
N GLN A 381 68.20 -116.20 59.67
CA GLN A 381 69.15 -115.87 58.60
C GLN A 381 68.52 -115.00 57.51
N VAL A 382 67.25 -115.25 57.15
CA VAL A 382 66.46 -114.42 56.21
C VAL A 382 66.51 -112.94 56.63
N ARG A 383 66.17 -112.67 57.89
CA ARG A 383 66.05 -111.30 58.44
C ARG A 383 67.35 -110.50 58.36
N LYS A 384 68.50 -111.16 58.49
CA LYS A 384 69.83 -110.51 58.46
C LYS A 384 70.27 -110.13 57.04
N LYS A 385 69.85 -110.86 56.01
CA LYS A 385 70.21 -110.57 54.61
C LYS A 385 69.39 -109.45 53.96
N VAL A 386 68.15 -109.25 54.38
CA VAL A 386 67.18 -108.35 53.71
C VAL A 386 67.29 -106.87 54.14
N ALA A 387 67.82 -106.58 55.33
CA ALA A 387 67.69 -105.29 56.01
C ALA A 387 68.20 -104.04 55.25
N ILE A 388 69.22 -104.17 54.39
CA ILE A 388 69.76 -103.04 53.61
C ILE A 388 68.82 -102.66 52.45
N MET A 389 68.15 -103.64 51.84
CA MET A 389 67.25 -103.39 50.70
C MET A 389 65.98 -102.67 51.15
N THR A 390 65.45 -103.01 52.34
CA THR A 390 64.28 -102.33 52.91
C THR A 390 64.53 -100.84 53.19
N GLN A 391 65.73 -100.46 53.66
CA GLN A 391 66.05 -99.05 53.93
C GLN A 391 66.18 -98.21 52.63
N GLN A 392 66.66 -98.80 51.53
CA GLN A 392 66.76 -98.13 50.24
C GLN A 392 65.37 -97.91 49.61
N LEU A 393 64.44 -98.86 49.79
CA LEU A 393 63.06 -98.78 49.34
C LEU A 393 62.30 -97.60 49.99
N GLU A 394 62.46 -97.40 51.31
CA GLU A 394 61.85 -96.27 52.03
C GLU A 394 62.31 -94.89 51.52
N LYS A 395 63.61 -94.73 51.23
CA LYS A 395 64.15 -93.46 50.70
C LYS A 395 63.52 -93.10 49.36
N LEU A 396 63.40 -94.07 48.45
CA LEU A 396 62.80 -93.86 47.11
C LEU A 396 61.32 -93.45 47.21
N GLN A 397 60.57 -94.01 48.16
CA GLN A 397 59.17 -93.66 48.41
C GLN A 397 59.00 -92.20 48.87
N TRP A 398 59.89 -91.70 49.75
CA TRP A 398 59.86 -90.30 50.19
C TRP A 398 60.15 -89.31 49.06
N GLU A 399 61.20 -89.55 48.27
CA GLU A 399 61.54 -88.70 47.12
C GLU A 399 60.42 -88.68 46.07
N GLN A 400 59.77 -89.83 45.82
CA GLN A 400 58.63 -89.92 44.90
C GLN A 400 57.41 -89.11 45.39
N LYS A 401 57.19 -89.01 46.71
CA LYS A 401 56.10 -88.20 47.28
C LYS A 401 56.31 -86.70 47.06
N ALA A 402 57.54 -86.20 47.25
CA ALA A 402 57.87 -84.78 47.09
C ALA A 402 57.64 -84.28 45.65
N ASP A 403 58.04 -85.06 44.64
CA ASP A 403 57.83 -84.65 43.23
C ASP A 403 56.37 -84.83 42.78
N LYS A 404 55.59 -85.75 43.38
CA LYS A 404 54.13 -85.82 43.21
C LYS A 404 53.45 -84.52 43.71
N GLU A 405 53.88 -83.98 44.85
CA GLU A 405 53.33 -82.72 45.39
C GLU A 405 53.70 -81.50 44.52
N ARG A 406 54.95 -81.42 44.02
CA ARG A 406 55.36 -80.39 43.04
C ARG A 406 54.56 -80.43 41.74
N LEU A 407 54.31 -81.63 41.21
CA LEU A 407 53.50 -81.81 39.99
C LEU A 407 52.05 -81.34 40.20
N VAL A 408 51.49 -81.48 41.41
CA VAL A 408 50.15 -80.95 41.73
C VAL A 408 50.15 -79.42 41.78
N PHE A 409 51.21 -78.80 42.29
CA PHE A 409 51.35 -77.34 42.31
C PHE A 409 51.42 -76.73 40.89
N GLU A 410 52.32 -77.20 40.03
CA GLU A 410 52.43 -76.66 38.66
C GLU A 410 51.17 -76.93 37.82
N LYS A 411 50.49 -78.07 38.04
CA LYS A 411 49.17 -78.32 37.40
C LYS A 411 48.08 -77.35 37.84
N ARG A 412 48.12 -76.88 39.09
CA ARG A 412 47.17 -75.85 39.57
C ARG A 412 47.45 -74.51 38.90
N ARG A 413 48.73 -74.10 38.87
CA ARG A 413 49.19 -72.88 38.21
C ARG A 413 48.91 -72.88 36.70
N HIS A 414 49.06 -74.04 36.05
CA HIS A 414 48.65 -74.24 34.65
C HIS A 414 47.16 -73.92 34.44
N GLY A 415 46.28 -74.45 35.30
CA GLY A 415 44.85 -74.16 35.25
C GLY A 415 44.52 -72.67 35.42
N GLU A 416 45.17 -72.00 36.38
CA GLU A 416 44.98 -70.56 36.64
C GLU A 416 45.41 -69.70 35.43
N VAL A 417 46.58 -69.96 34.83
CA VAL A 417 47.05 -69.28 33.61
C VAL A 417 46.16 -69.60 32.40
N GLN A 418 45.70 -70.85 32.27
CA GLN A 418 44.80 -71.28 31.20
C GLN A 418 43.43 -70.59 31.27
N GLU A 419 42.91 -70.33 32.47
CA GLU A 419 41.63 -69.64 32.67
C GLU A 419 41.74 -68.14 32.38
N ASN A 420 42.80 -67.47 32.83
CA ASN A 420 43.09 -66.08 32.45
C ASN A 420 43.23 -65.92 30.93
N LEU A 421 43.90 -66.87 30.28
CA LEU A 421 44.08 -66.91 28.83
C LEU A 421 42.77 -67.16 28.05
N LYS A 422 41.78 -67.84 28.64
CA LYS A 422 40.41 -67.91 28.09
C LYS A 422 39.70 -66.57 28.20
N GLN A 423 39.75 -65.92 29.36
CA GLN A 423 39.10 -64.62 29.59
C GLN A 423 39.60 -63.55 28.62
N ILE A 424 40.91 -63.46 28.39
CA ILE A 424 41.47 -62.50 27.41
C ILE A 424 41.06 -62.84 25.98
N LYS A 425 40.97 -64.12 25.60
CA LYS A 425 40.44 -64.52 24.27
C LYS A 425 38.98 -64.12 24.09
N GLU A 426 38.14 -64.27 25.12
CA GLU A 426 36.74 -63.83 25.09
C GLU A 426 36.64 -62.30 24.95
N GLN A 427 37.45 -61.54 25.68
CA GLN A 427 37.52 -60.07 25.55
C GLN A 427 37.98 -59.61 24.16
N ILE A 428 38.96 -60.30 23.56
CA ILE A 428 39.40 -60.06 22.17
C ILE A 428 38.24 -60.29 21.19
N GLU A 429 37.49 -61.38 21.37
CA GLU A 429 36.38 -61.75 20.50
C GLU A 429 35.21 -60.76 20.59
N ASP A 430 34.88 -60.28 21.79
CA ASP A 430 33.86 -59.25 21.98
C ASP A 430 34.30 -57.87 21.46
N HIS A 431 35.58 -57.51 21.58
CA HIS A 431 36.12 -56.31 20.95
C HIS A 431 36.11 -56.39 19.41
N LYS A 432 36.35 -57.56 18.80
CA LYS A 432 36.17 -57.77 17.35
C LYS A 432 34.72 -57.58 16.92
N LYS A 433 33.76 -58.26 17.58
CA LYS A 433 32.32 -58.08 17.29
C LYS A 433 31.86 -56.63 17.44
N ARG A 434 32.44 -55.87 18.37
CA ARG A 434 32.17 -54.44 18.53
C ARG A 434 32.78 -53.60 17.40
N ILE A 435 33.97 -53.96 16.90
CA ILE A 435 34.56 -53.34 15.70
C ILE A 435 33.68 -53.59 14.48
N GLU A 436 33.26 -54.82 14.21
CA GLU A 436 32.40 -55.16 13.06
C GLU A 436 31.12 -54.30 13.04
N LYS A 437 30.41 -54.23 14.18
CA LYS A 437 29.23 -53.37 14.35
C LYS A 437 29.53 -51.88 14.16
N LEU A 438 30.68 -51.41 14.64
CA LEU A 438 31.11 -50.03 14.44
C LEU A 438 31.50 -49.76 12.97
N GLU A 439 32.05 -50.72 12.24
CA GLU A 439 32.36 -50.62 10.81
C GLU A 439 31.08 -50.54 9.96
N GLU A 440 30.10 -51.41 10.22
CA GLU A 440 28.78 -51.35 9.59
C GLU A 440 28.07 -50.01 9.87
N TYR A 441 28.11 -49.54 11.12
CA TYR A 441 27.56 -48.24 11.50
C TYR A 441 28.30 -47.05 10.86
N THR A 442 29.64 -47.12 10.79
CA THR A 442 30.47 -46.11 10.11
C THR A 442 30.14 -46.05 8.61
N LYS A 443 29.98 -47.21 7.96
CA LYS A 443 29.62 -47.32 6.55
C LYS A 443 28.23 -46.76 6.25
N THR A 444 27.21 -47.18 7.01
CA THR A 444 25.85 -46.64 6.88
C THR A 444 25.78 -45.13 7.17
N CYS A 445 26.57 -44.61 8.12
CA CYS A 445 26.73 -43.16 8.30
C CYS A 445 27.45 -42.46 7.13
N MET A 446 28.44 -43.09 6.48
CA MET A 446 29.07 -42.53 5.26
C MET A 446 28.08 -42.46 4.10
N ASP A 447 27.35 -43.54 3.84
CA ASP A 447 26.40 -43.63 2.72
C ASP A 447 25.27 -42.60 2.89
N CYS A 448 24.68 -42.52 4.09
CA CYS A 448 23.70 -41.49 4.44
C CYS A 448 24.27 -40.06 4.31
N LEU A 449 25.51 -39.81 4.75
CA LEU A 449 26.16 -38.50 4.61
C LEU A 449 26.36 -38.15 3.13
N LYS A 450 26.67 -39.12 2.27
CA LYS A 450 26.86 -38.93 0.82
C LYS A 450 25.54 -38.60 0.13
N GLU A 451 24.47 -39.34 0.41
CA GLU A 451 23.13 -39.05 -0.10
C GLU A 451 22.65 -37.66 0.32
N LYS A 452 22.84 -37.29 1.60
CA LYS A 452 22.41 -35.99 2.13
C LYS A 452 23.21 -34.82 1.58
N LYS A 453 24.51 -35.00 1.31
CA LYS A 453 25.32 -33.99 0.58
C LYS A 453 24.88 -33.83 -0.87
N GLN A 454 24.56 -34.91 -1.58
CA GLN A 454 24.03 -34.81 -2.94
C GLN A 454 22.67 -34.09 -2.96
N GLN A 455 21.80 -34.35 -1.97
CA GLN A 455 20.53 -33.62 -1.81
C GLN A 455 20.76 -32.13 -1.49
N GLU A 456 21.77 -31.80 -0.67
CA GLU A 456 22.18 -30.42 -0.39
C GLU A 456 22.66 -29.72 -1.67
N GLU A 457 23.63 -30.30 -2.39
CA GLU A 457 24.21 -29.71 -3.62
C GLU A 457 23.15 -29.45 -4.70
N MET A 458 22.21 -30.39 -4.92
CA MET A 458 21.12 -30.16 -5.88
C MET A 458 20.18 -29.04 -5.43
N LEU A 459 19.85 -28.94 -4.14
CA LEU A 459 18.98 -27.89 -3.62
C LEU A 459 19.66 -26.51 -3.63
N VAL A 460 20.97 -26.43 -3.34
CA VAL A 460 21.73 -25.19 -3.51
C VAL A 460 21.67 -24.74 -4.97
N GLY A 461 21.98 -25.62 -5.91
CA GLY A 461 21.93 -25.31 -7.35
C GLY A 461 20.53 -24.91 -7.84
N GLU A 462 19.47 -25.58 -7.39
CA GLU A 462 18.08 -25.17 -7.69
C GLU A 462 17.78 -23.76 -7.14
N ILE A 463 18.16 -23.46 -5.90
CA ILE A 463 17.87 -22.17 -5.24
C ILE A 463 18.68 -21.03 -5.86
N GLU A 464 19.97 -21.23 -6.17
CA GLU A 464 20.81 -20.22 -6.81
C GLU A 464 20.32 -19.89 -8.22
N ASN A 465 20.04 -20.90 -9.05
CA ASN A 465 19.45 -20.69 -10.38
C ASN A 465 18.08 -19.99 -10.29
N THR A 466 17.25 -20.34 -9.29
CA THR A 466 15.96 -19.69 -9.04
C THR A 466 16.14 -18.22 -8.65
N LYS A 467 17.13 -17.88 -7.82
CA LYS A 467 17.43 -16.49 -7.41
C LYS A 467 17.89 -15.65 -8.60
N SER A 468 18.81 -16.16 -9.42
CA SER A 468 19.26 -15.49 -10.64
C SER A 468 18.10 -15.23 -11.60
N ARG A 469 17.31 -16.27 -11.91
CA ARG A 469 16.14 -16.14 -12.80
C ARG A 469 15.07 -15.20 -12.23
N MET A 470 14.88 -15.19 -10.92
CA MET A 470 13.96 -14.26 -10.25
C MET A 470 14.43 -12.80 -10.34
N SER A 471 15.73 -12.53 -10.37
CA SER A 471 16.27 -11.19 -10.66
C SER A 471 15.98 -10.78 -12.11
N GLU A 472 16.30 -11.64 -13.08
CA GLU A 472 16.04 -11.40 -14.50
C GLU A 472 14.54 -11.12 -14.77
N VAL A 473 13.65 -11.95 -14.25
CA VAL A 473 12.19 -11.80 -14.40
C VAL A 473 11.69 -10.50 -13.75
N ASN A 474 12.31 -10.05 -12.66
CA ASN A 474 11.96 -8.80 -11.99
C ASN A 474 12.47 -7.57 -12.77
N GLU A 475 13.63 -7.66 -13.44
CA GLU A 475 14.13 -6.66 -14.39
C GLU A 475 13.23 -6.58 -15.63
N GLU A 476 12.90 -7.72 -16.26
CA GLU A 476 11.93 -7.80 -17.37
C GLU A 476 10.57 -7.17 -16.98
N LEU A 477 10.08 -7.45 -15.77
CA LEU A 477 8.83 -6.87 -15.26
C LEU A 477 8.92 -5.36 -15.04
N ASN A 478 10.05 -4.84 -14.56
CA ASN A 478 10.23 -3.39 -14.37
C ASN A 478 10.30 -2.65 -15.71
N LEU A 479 10.96 -3.22 -16.72
CA LEU A 479 10.96 -2.67 -18.08
C LEU A 479 9.54 -2.63 -18.66
N ILE A 480 8.81 -3.75 -18.65
CA ILE A 480 7.44 -3.82 -19.17
C ILE A 480 6.48 -2.96 -18.34
N ARG A 481 6.69 -2.82 -17.04
CA ARG A 481 5.91 -1.91 -16.17
C ARG A 481 6.12 -0.46 -16.58
N ASN A 482 7.36 -0.04 -16.81
CA ASN A 482 7.69 1.29 -17.29
C ASN A 482 7.11 1.54 -18.69
N GLU A 483 7.16 0.57 -19.60
CA GLU A 483 6.54 0.66 -20.92
C GLU A 483 5.01 0.75 -20.88
N LEU A 484 4.35 -0.07 -20.05
CA LEU A 484 2.90 -0.03 -19.87
C LEU A 484 2.43 1.25 -19.14
N GLN A 485 3.22 1.75 -18.19
CA GLN A 485 2.98 3.04 -17.54
C GLN A 485 3.16 4.16 -18.57
N ASN A 486 4.24 4.18 -19.33
CA ASN A 486 4.46 5.11 -20.45
C ASN A 486 3.49 4.94 -21.65
N ALA A 487 2.58 3.98 -21.61
CA ALA A 487 1.47 3.81 -22.55
C ALA A 487 0.09 4.12 -21.91
N GLY A 488 0.05 4.51 -20.63
CA GLY A 488 -1.18 4.65 -19.85
C GLY A 488 -1.14 5.67 -18.69
N ILE A 489 -0.13 6.56 -18.62
CA ILE A 489 -0.18 7.78 -17.80
C ILE A 489 -1.20 8.71 -18.48
N ASP A 490 -2.34 9.06 -17.89
CA ASP A 490 -2.56 9.34 -16.48
C ASP A 490 -3.41 8.27 -15.77
N ASN A 491 -3.03 7.84 -14.55
CA ASN A 491 -3.89 6.95 -13.75
C ASN A 491 -5.21 7.63 -13.30
N HIS A 492 -5.24 8.98 -13.23
CA HIS A 492 -6.49 9.73 -13.03
C HIS A 492 -7.39 9.71 -14.28
N GLU A 493 -6.83 9.74 -15.50
CA GLU A 493 -7.62 9.42 -16.69
C GLU A 493 -7.89 7.91 -16.82
N GLY A 494 -7.03 7.04 -16.30
CA GLY A 494 -7.13 5.58 -16.44
C GLY A 494 -8.39 5.00 -15.83
N ASN A 495 -8.70 5.34 -14.58
CA ASN A 495 -9.97 4.94 -13.94
C ASN A 495 -11.20 5.55 -14.67
N ARG A 496 -11.06 6.76 -15.23
CA ARG A 496 -12.11 7.47 -15.98
C ARG A 496 -12.36 6.81 -17.34
N GLN A 497 -11.30 6.47 -18.06
CA GLN A 497 -11.30 5.77 -19.35
C GLN A 497 -11.73 4.31 -19.20
N GLN A 498 -11.38 3.65 -18.09
CA GLN A 498 -11.84 2.31 -17.76
C GLN A 498 -13.35 2.29 -17.50
N LYS A 499 -13.88 3.20 -16.65
CA LYS A 499 -15.34 3.37 -16.49
C LYS A 499 -16.03 3.67 -17.82
N ARG A 500 -15.48 4.54 -18.67
CA ARG A 500 -16.00 4.79 -20.03
C ARG A 500 -15.96 3.55 -20.94
N ALA A 501 -15.01 2.63 -20.76
CA ALA A 501 -14.92 1.40 -21.53
C ALA A 501 -15.93 0.34 -21.02
N GLU A 502 -16.09 0.21 -19.70
CA GLU A 502 -17.12 -0.61 -19.05
C GLU A 502 -18.52 -0.16 -19.48
N VAL A 503 -18.79 1.15 -19.42
CA VAL A 503 -20.05 1.75 -19.89
C VAL A 503 -20.27 1.54 -21.40
N LEU A 504 -19.21 1.59 -22.22
CA LEU A 504 -19.32 1.27 -23.65
C LEU A 504 -19.64 -0.22 -23.89
N GLU A 505 -19.04 -1.14 -23.13
CA GLU A 505 -19.41 -2.56 -23.18
C GLU A 505 -20.86 -2.77 -22.75
N HIS A 506 -21.33 -2.10 -21.69
CA HIS A 506 -22.72 -2.15 -21.27
C HIS A 506 -23.67 -1.64 -22.37
N LEU A 507 -23.35 -0.52 -23.03
CA LEU A 507 -24.11 -0.02 -24.17
C LEU A 507 -24.11 -0.99 -25.36
N LYS A 508 -22.97 -1.62 -25.68
CA LYS A 508 -22.90 -2.68 -26.72
C LYS A 508 -23.69 -3.94 -26.34
N ARG A 509 -23.79 -4.29 -25.05
CA ARG A 509 -24.62 -5.43 -24.58
C ARG A 509 -26.11 -5.12 -24.60
N LEU A 510 -26.50 -3.87 -24.30
CA LEU A 510 -27.90 -3.42 -24.32
C LEU A 510 -28.44 -3.21 -25.75
N TYR A 511 -27.58 -2.74 -26.67
CA TYR A 511 -27.96 -2.40 -28.06
C TYR A 511 -26.98 -2.99 -29.10
N PRO A 512 -26.80 -4.33 -29.16
CA PRO A 512 -25.73 -4.97 -29.94
C PRO A 512 -25.79 -4.69 -31.44
N ASP A 513 -26.99 -4.69 -32.03
CA ASP A 513 -27.17 -4.46 -33.47
C ASP A 513 -27.18 -2.95 -33.84
N SER A 514 -27.10 -2.06 -32.87
CA SER A 514 -27.29 -0.61 -33.08
C SER A 514 -26.17 0.28 -32.53
N VAL A 515 -25.27 -0.22 -31.68
CA VAL A 515 -24.09 0.49 -31.18
C VAL A 515 -22.83 -0.20 -31.71
N PHE A 516 -22.20 0.39 -32.73
CA PHE A 516 -21.04 -0.23 -33.39
C PHE A 516 -19.76 -0.11 -32.56
N GLY A 517 -19.60 0.97 -31.79
CA GLY A 517 -18.41 1.24 -30.96
C GLY A 517 -17.75 2.57 -31.28
N ARG A 518 -16.54 2.79 -30.74
CA ARG A 518 -15.79 4.04 -30.95
C ARG A 518 -15.17 4.09 -32.34
N LEU A 519 -15.04 5.29 -32.91
CA LEU A 519 -14.45 5.47 -34.24
C LEU A 519 -13.00 4.91 -34.33
N LEU A 520 -12.24 5.00 -33.23
CA LEU A 520 -10.90 4.37 -33.06
C LEU A 520 -10.92 2.84 -33.31
N GLU A 521 -11.92 2.13 -32.80
CA GLU A 521 -12.02 0.66 -32.93
C GLU A 521 -12.39 0.24 -34.36
N LEU A 522 -13.16 1.08 -35.05
CA LEU A 522 -13.88 0.75 -36.29
C LEU A 522 -13.12 1.04 -37.59
N CYS A 523 -12.05 1.83 -37.53
CA CYS A 523 -11.23 2.20 -38.68
C CYS A 523 -9.75 2.24 -38.30
N HIS A 524 -8.83 2.08 -39.26
CA HIS A 524 -7.38 2.09 -38.99
C HIS A 524 -6.65 2.78 -40.16
N PRO A 525 -5.60 3.59 -39.92
CA PRO A 525 -4.73 4.10 -40.98
C PRO A 525 -4.06 2.96 -41.74
N ILE A 526 -3.95 3.07 -43.08
CA ILE A 526 -3.39 2.00 -43.93
C ILE A 526 -1.90 1.75 -43.66
N HIS A 527 -1.16 2.75 -43.16
CA HIS A 527 0.27 2.66 -42.88
C HIS A 527 0.65 3.52 -41.67
N LYS A 528 1.58 3.05 -40.81
CA LYS A 528 1.99 3.76 -39.56
C LYS A 528 2.37 5.23 -39.80
N LYS A 529 3.05 5.53 -40.93
CA LYS A 529 3.42 6.91 -41.34
C LYS A 529 2.25 7.92 -41.36
N TYR A 530 1.01 7.47 -41.48
CA TYR A 530 -0.18 8.32 -41.51
C TYR A 530 -0.94 8.40 -40.16
N GLN A 531 -0.59 7.59 -39.16
CA GLN A 531 -1.28 7.55 -37.84
C GLN A 531 -1.37 8.95 -37.23
N LEU A 532 -0.28 9.71 -37.24
CA LEU A 532 -0.19 11.01 -36.60
C LEU A 532 -1.08 12.07 -37.29
N ALA A 533 -1.04 12.13 -38.63
CA ALA A 533 -1.88 13.00 -39.44
C ALA A 533 -3.38 12.68 -39.30
N VAL A 534 -3.75 11.39 -39.27
CA VAL A 534 -5.14 10.94 -39.07
C VAL A 534 -5.62 11.27 -37.65
N THR A 535 -4.78 11.02 -36.63
CA THR A 535 -5.05 11.38 -35.22
C THR A 535 -5.40 12.86 -35.07
N LYS A 536 -4.57 13.76 -35.63
CA LYS A 536 -4.84 15.20 -35.60
C LYS A 536 -6.16 15.58 -36.26
N LEU A 537 -6.44 14.95 -37.40
CA LEU A 537 -7.57 15.34 -38.25
C LEU A 537 -8.92 14.81 -37.73
N PHE A 538 -8.90 13.69 -37.01
CA PHE A 538 -10.06 13.18 -36.25
C PHE A 538 -10.31 13.99 -34.98
N GLY A 539 -9.25 14.31 -34.22
CA GLY A 539 -9.34 15.10 -33.00
C GLY A 539 -10.39 14.57 -32.04
N ARG A 540 -11.36 15.42 -31.64
CA ARG A 540 -12.46 15.05 -30.74
C ARG A 540 -13.31 13.85 -31.20
N TYR A 541 -13.32 13.54 -32.50
CA TYR A 541 -14.12 12.44 -33.03
C TYR A 541 -13.45 11.06 -32.88
N MET A 542 -12.20 10.96 -32.38
CA MET A 542 -11.54 9.66 -32.16
C MET A 542 -12.30 8.76 -31.18
N VAL A 543 -12.83 9.34 -30.10
CA VAL A 543 -13.56 8.62 -29.04
C VAL A 543 -15.07 8.54 -29.31
N ALA A 544 -15.56 9.21 -30.36
CA ALA A 544 -16.99 9.27 -30.68
C ALA A 544 -17.58 7.89 -30.99
N ILE A 545 -18.75 7.60 -30.42
CA ILE A 545 -19.46 6.34 -30.51
C ILE A 545 -20.38 6.38 -31.74
N VAL A 546 -20.22 5.42 -32.67
CA VAL A 546 -21.07 5.31 -33.85
C VAL A 546 -22.28 4.45 -33.56
N VAL A 547 -23.47 4.94 -33.93
CA VAL A 547 -24.76 4.27 -33.71
C VAL A 547 -25.62 4.26 -34.98
N ALA A 548 -26.54 3.29 -35.07
CA ALA A 548 -27.38 3.09 -36.24
C ALA A 548 -28.41 4.23 -36.45
N SER A 549 -29.00 4.74 -35.36
CA SER A 549 -30.06 5.75 -35.44
C SER A 549 -30.00 6.82 -34.35
N GLU A 550 -30.49 8.02 -34.65
CA GLU A 550 -30.69 9.13 -33.72
C GLU A 550 -31.53 8.73 -32.48
N LYS A 551 -32.50 7.82 -32.65
CA LYS A 551 -33.30 7.29 -31.51
C LYS A 551 -32.41 6.54 -30.53
N VAL A 552 -31.60 5.62 -31.02
CA VAL A 552 -30.65 4.84 -30.21
C VAL A 552 -29.61 5.75 -29.56
N ALA A 553 -29.17 6.81 -30.25
CA ALA A 553 -28.30 7.83 -29.63
C ALA A 553 -28.96 8.46 -28.40
N LYS A 554 -30.24 8.86 -28.49
CA LYS A 554 -31.01 9.43 -27.37
C LYS A 554 -31.21 8.42 -26.22
N ASP A 555 -31.49 7.16 -26.53
CA ASP A 555 -31.63 6.10 -25.52
C ASP A 555 -30.29 5.79 -24.82
N CYS A 556 -29.18 5.76 -25.55
CA CYS A 556 -27.83 5.64 -24.98
C CYS A 556 -27.48 6.85 -24.10
N ILE A 557 -27.83 8.07 -24.52
CA ILE A 557 -27.64 9.30 -23.72
C ILE A 557 -28.51 9.28 -22.46
N ARG A 558 -29.73 8.72 -22.52
CA ARG A 558 -30.57 8.53 -21.32
C ARG A 558 -29.90 7.57 -20.34
N PHE A 559 -29.42 6.41 -20.82
CA PHE A 559 -28.66 5.45 -20.01
C PHE A 559 -27.40 6.07 -19.38
N LEU A 560 -26.62 6.85 -20.14
CA LEU A 560 -25.46 7.57 -19.59
C LEU A 560 -25.84 8.53 -18.45
N LYS A 561 -27.00 9.21 -18.55
CA LYS A 561 -27.50 10.09 -17.48
C LYS A 561 -27.96 9.31 -16.25
N GLU A 562 -28.59 8.15 -16.44
CA GLU A 562 -29.03 7.25 -15.36
C GLU A 562 -27.81 6.72 -14.57
N GLU A 563 -26.77 6.24 -15.26
CA GLU A 563 -25.52 5.75 -14.68
C GLU A 563 -24.57 6.87 -14.17
N ARG A 564 -24.97 8.15 -14.28
CA ARG A 564 -24.12 9.33 -13.99
C ARG A 564 -22.76 9.31 -14.73
N ALA A 565 -22.73 8.69 -15.90
CA ALA A 565 -21.55 8.60 -16.76
C ALA A 565 -21.30 9.92 -17.51
N GLU A 566 -20.09 10.07 -18.05
CA GLU A 566 -19.65 11.32 -18.66
C GLU A 566 -20.26 11.58 -20.05
N PRO A 567 -20.36 12.85 -20.49
CA PRO A 567 -20.87 13.17 -21.83
C PRO A 567 -19.97 12.59 -22.93
N GLU A 568 -20.50 11.62 -23.66
CA GLU A 568 -19.87 11.04 -24.86
C GLU A 568 -20.48 11.60 -26.15
N THR A 569 -19.68 11.64 -27.23
CA THR A 569 -20.14 12.13 -28.54
C THR A 569 -20.69 10.97 -29.38
N PHE A 570 -21.95 11.06 -29.80
CA PHE A 570 -22.59 10.05 -30.65
C PHE A 570 -22.67 10.48 -32.11
N LEU A 571 -22.45 9.55 -33.04
CA LEU A 571 -22.54 9.74 -34.49
C LEU A 571 -23.58 8.77 -35.07
N ALA A 572 -24.79 9.28 -35.35
CA ALA A 572 -25.91 8.50 -35.86
C ALA A 572 -25.90 8.38 -37.39
N LEU A 573 -25.89 7.16 -37.92
CA LEU A 573 -25.73 6.87 -39.36
C LEU A 573 -26.90 7.33 -40.24
N ASP A 574 -28.10 7.44 -39.69
CA ASP A 574 -29.33 7.86 -40.38
C ASP A 574 -29.42 9.38 -40.56
N TYR A 575 -28.99 10.15 -39.55
CA TYR A 575 -29.19 11.59 -39.44
C TYR A 575 -27.93 12.43 -39.74
N LEU A 576 -26.86 11.80 -40.21
CA LEU A 576 -25.58 12.47 -40.50
C LEU A 576 -25.67 13.25 -41.84
N ASP A 577 -25.62 14.60 -41.79
CA ASP A 577 -25.50 15.44 -42.98
C ASP A 577 -24.08 15.39 -43.55
N ILE A 578 -23.94 14.88 -44.78
CA ILE A 578 -22.64 14.60 -45.41
C ILE A 578 -22.50 15.43 -46.67
N LYS A 579 -21.57 16.39 -46.64
CA LYS A 579 -21.20 17.16 -47.83
C LYS A 579 -20.45 16.26 -48.82
N PRO A 580 -20.80 16.27 -50.12
CA PRO A 580 -20.13 15.43 -51.11
C PRO A 580 -18.64 15.80 -51.21
N ILE A 581 -17.79 14.77 -51.37
CA ILE A 581 -16.36 14.96 -51.56
C ILE A 581 -16.10 15.56 -52.94
N ASN A 582 -15.20 16.53 -53.01
CA ASN A 582 -14.75 17.08 -54.29
C ASN A 582 -13.64 16.19 -54.86
N GLU A 583 -13.99 15.28 -55.77
CA GLU A 583 -13.06 14.29 -56.32
C GLU A 583 -11.88 14.90 -57.10
N ARG A 584 -12.03 16.13 -57.62
CA ARG A 584 -10.94 16.90 -58.27
C ARG A 584 -9.74 17.14 -57.34
N LEU A 585 -9.93 17.00 -56.03
CA LEU A 585 -8.84 17.11 -55.05
C LEU A 585 -7.88 15.90 -55.08
N ARG A 586 -8.23 14.78 -55.75
CA ARG A 586 -7.32 13.64 -55.96
C ARG A 586 -6.26 13.89 -57.04
N GLU A 587 -6.48 14.87 -57.93
CA GLU A 587 -5.59 15.17 -59.06
C GLU A 587 -4.39 16.05 -58.67
N ILE A 588 -4.40 16.60 -57.45
CA ILE A 588 -3.37 17.51 -56.93
C ILE A 588 -2.11 16.71 -56.55
N LYS A 589 -1.06 16.85 -57.36
CA LYS A 589 0.27 16.26 -57.07
C LYS A 589 0.80 16.74 -55.71
N GLY A 590 1.46 15.84 -54.98
CA GLY A 590 2.02 16.10 -53.64
C GLY A 590 1.07 15.87 -52.45
N CYS A 591 -0.20 15.52 -52.69
CA CYS A 591 -1.14 15.22 -51.60
C CYS A 591 -2.05 14.02 -51.89
N LYS A 592 -2.67 13.48 -50.84
CA LYS A 592 -3.70 12.42 -50.91
C LYS A 592 -4.89 12.80 -50.04
N MET A 593 -6.11 12.43 -50.42
CA MET A 593 -7.26 12.64 -49.54
C MET A 593 -7.19 11.70 -48.33
N VAL A 594 -7.49 12.22 -47.15
CA VAL A 594 -7.39 11.47 -45.87
C VAL A 594 -8.27 10.22 -45.89
N ILE A 595 -9.45 10.28 -46.53
CA ILE A 595 -10.36 9.14 -46.67
C ILE A 595 -9.75 7.95 -47.42
N ASP A 596 -8.87 8.20 -48.39
CA ASP A 596 -8.21 7.15 -49.17
C ASP A 596 -7.01 6.54 -48.41
N VAL A 597 -6.68 7.10 -47.23
CA VAL A 597 -5.59 6.67 -46.33
C VAL A 597 -6.11 5.86 -45.14
N ILE A 598 -7.43 5.75 -44.95
CA ILE A 598 -8.07 5.06 -43.83
C ILE A 598 -8.82 3.81 -44.33
N LYS A 599 -8.59 2.68 -43.66
CA LYS A 599 -9.29 1.42 -43.88
C LYS A 599 -10.42 1.25 -42.86
N THR A 600 -11.61 0.83 -43.31
CA THR A 600 -12.75 0.48 -42.44
C THR A 600 -13.07 -1.00 -42.52
N GLN A 601 -13.67 -1.52 -41.45
CA GLN A 601 -14.20 -2.88 -41.41
C GLN A 601 -15.60 -2.97 -42.06
N PHE A 602 -16.40 -1.89 -41.98
CA PHE A 602 -17.79 -1.86 -42.47
C PHE A 602 -18.01 -0.78 -43.54
N PRO A 603 -18.62 -1.09 -44.70
CA PRO A 603 -18.86 -0.11 -45.77
C PRO A 603 -19.75 1.07 -45.37
N GLN A 604 -20.73 0.83 -44.49
CA GLN A 604 -21.68 1.85 -44.03
C GLN A 604 -20.98 2.99 -43.27
N LEU A 605 -19.87 2.70 -42.58
CA LEU A 605 -19.07 3.67 -41.82
C LEU A 605 -18.27 4.63 -42.72
N LYS A 606 -18.18 4.37 -44.03
CA LYS A 606 -17.56 5.30 -44.99
C LYS A 606 -18.22 6.68 -44.91
N LYS A 607 -19.54 6.74 -44.68
CA LYS A 607 -20.32 7.96 -44.42
C LYS A 607 -19.78 8.77 -43.23
N VAL A 608 -19.47 8.11 -42.12
CA VAL A 608 -18.93 8.73 -40.90
C VAL A 608 -17.54 9.30 -41.16
N ILE A 609 -16.69 8.57 -41.88
CA ILE A 609 -15.35 9.03 -42.25
C ILE A 609 -15.42 10.21 -43.24
N GLN A 610 -16.36 10.22 -44.18
CA GLN A 610 -16.62 11.36 -45.06
C GLN A 610 -16.94 12.63 -44.26
N PHE A 611 -17.76 12.51 -43.22
CA PHE A 611 -18.09 13.62 -42.31
C PHE A 611 -16.89 14.10 -41.47
N VAL A 612 -16.19 13.18 -40.79
CA VAL A 612 -15.06 13.52 -39.91
C VAL A 612 -13.86 14.07 -40.69
N CYS A 613 -13.53 13.45 -41.83
CA CYS A 613 -12.43 13.90 -42.67
C CYS A 613 -12.78 15.16 -43.46
N GLY A 614 -13.96 15.15 -44.10
CA GLY A 614 -14.35 16.09 -45.15
C GLY A 614 -13.38 16.07 -46.33
N ASN A 615 -13.28 17.21 -47.02
CA ASN A 615 -12.27 17.48 -48.05
C ASN A 615 -10.89 17.78 -47.41
N GLY A 616 -10.41 16.87 -46.56
CA GLY A 616 -9.11 16.93 -45.90
C GLY A 616 -8.02 16.25 -46.73
N LEU A 617 -6.86 16.90 -46.87
CA LEU A 617 -5.70 16.42 -47.62
C LEU A 617 -4.51 16.14 -46.70
N VAL A 618 -3.84 15.01 -46.89
CA VAL A 618 -2.53 14.70 -46.29
C VAL A 618 -1.42 15.05 -47.29
N CYS A 619 -0.43 15.82 -46.86
CA CYS A 619 0.78 16.14 -47.63
C CYS A 619 2.01 15.57 -46.90
N GLU A 620 3.13 15.33 -47.60
CA GLU A 620 4.29 14.70 -46.96
C GLU A 620 5.09 15.69 -46.09
N THR A 621 5.28 16.93 -46.56
CA THR A 621 5.96 18.00 -45.81
C THR A 621 5.02 19.12 -45.34
N VAL A 622 5.47 19.89 -44.34
CA VAL A 622 4.76 21.08 -43.82
C VAL A 622 4.69 22.21 -44.86
N GLU A 623 5.73 22.36 -45.67
CA GLU A 623 5.82 23.39 -46.71
C GLU A 623 4.82 23.11 -47.83
N GLU A 624 4.73 21.87 -48.32
CA GLU A 624 3.68 21.44 -49.26
C GLU A 624 2.28 21.61 -48.65
N ALA A 625 2.09 21.19 -47.39
CA ALA A 625 0.81 21.34 -46.71
C ALA A 625 0.36 22.81 -46.64
N ARG A 626 1.28 23.72 -46.33
CA ARG A 626 1.05 25.17 -46.28
C ARG A 626 0.77 25.75 -47.67
N HIS A 627 1.55 25.36 -48.69
CA HIS A 627 1.33 25.80 -50.06
C HIS A 627 -0.02 25.34 -50.61
N ILE A 628 -0.43 24.09 -50.33
CA ILE A 628 -1.71 23.55 -50.80
C ILE A 628 -2.89 24.12 -49.98
N ALA A 629 -2.67 24.50 -48.71
CA ALA A 629 -3.69 25.16 -47.87
C ALA A 629 -4.03 26.59 -48.33
N PHE A 630 -3.01 27.40 -48.64
CA PHE A 630 -3.15 28.86 -48.79
C PHE A 630 -2.69 29.44 -50.13
N GLY A 631 -1.92 28.70 -50.95
CA GLY A 631 -1.38 29.19 -52.22
C GLY A 631 -2.31 29.07 -53.44
N GLY A 632 -3.52 28.51 -53.25
CA GLY A 632 -4.55 28.43 -54.29
C GLY A 632 -5.65 29.48 -54.14
N PRO A 633 -6.52 29.66 -55.16
CA PRO A 633 -7.64 30.62 -55.10
C PRO A 633 -8.70 30.27 -54.03
N GLU A 634 -8.76 29.00 -53.61
CA GLU A 634 -9.59 28.54 -52.50
C GLU A 634 -8.72 27.98 -51.37
N ARG A 635 -9.03 28.34 -50.12
CA ARG A 635 -8.37 27.75 -48.95
C ARG A 635 -8.80 26.31 -48.71
N ARG A 636 -7.84 25.42 -48.44
CA ARG A 636 -8.04 23.97 -48.28
C ARG A 636 -7.69 23.49 -46.88
N LYS A 637 -8.31 22.40 -46.43
CA LYS A 637 -7.98 21.72 -45.15
C LYS A 637 -6.85 20.74 -45.45
N THR A 638 -5.65 21.02 -44.99
CA THR A 638 -4.48 20.15 -45.18
C THR A 638 -3.84 19.77 -43.86
N VAL A 639 -3.20 18.61 -43.81
CA VAL A 639 -2.40 18.15 -42.67
C VAL A 639 -1.09 17.57 -43.21
N ALA A 640 0.02 17.90 -42.56
CA ALA A 640 1.32 17.28 -42.86
C ALA A 640 1.54 16.04 -41.99
N LEU A 641 2.51 15.18 -42.36
CA LEU A 641 2.80 13.94 -41.62
C LEU A 641 3.27 14.19 -40.18
N ASP A 642 3.79 15.38 -39.89
CA ASP A 642 4.20 15.85 -38.55
C ASP A 642 3.02 16.23 -37.63
N GLY A 643 1.79 16.23 -38.16
CA GLY A 643 0.58 16.58 -37.42
C GLY A 643 0.26 18.07 -37.40
N THR A 644 0.94 18.87 -38.22
CA THR A 644 0.58 20.28 -38.44
C THR A 644 -0.66 20.35 -39.32
N LEU A 645 -1.76 20.90 -38.77
CA LEU A 645 -3.07 21.02 -39.42
C LEU A 645 -3.33 22.48 -39.82
N PHE A 646 -3.70 22.68 -41.08
CA PHE A 646 -4.18 23.95 -41.64
C PHE A 646 -5.68 23.83 -41.95
N LEU A 647 -6.49 24.73 -41.40
CA LEU A 647 -7.94 24.79 -41.63
C LEU A 647 -8.31 25.88 -42.65
N LYS A 648 -9.43 25.68 -43.36
CA LYS A 648 -9.96 26.65 -44.33
C LYS A 648 -10.21 28.05 -43.73
N SER A 649 -10.53 28.10 -42.44
CA SER A 649 -10.71 29.34 -41.67
C SER A 649 -9.41 30.14 -41.46
N GLY A 650 -8.24 29.56 -41.77
CA GLY A 650 -6.93 30.16 -41.49
C GLY A 650 -6.33 29.75 -40.15
N VAL A 651 -7.03 28.96 -39.34
CA VAL A 651 -6.49 28.40 -38.09
C VAL A 651 -5.41 27.37 -38.41
N ILE A 652 -4.26 27.51 -37.74
CA ILE A 652 -3.11 26.60 -37.83
C ILE A 652 -2.94 25.94 -36.46
N SER A 653 -2.76 24.62 -36.42
CA SER A 653 -2.60 23.87 -35.16
C SER A 653 -1.50 22.82 -35.29
N GLY A 654 -0.42 22.97 -34.52
CA GLY A 654 0.70 22.03 -34.43
C GLY A 654 0.88 21.47 -33.01
N GLY A 655 2.02 20.82 -32.77
CA GLY A 655 2.40 20.20 -31.48
C GLY A 655 2.56 18.69 -31.61
N SER A 656 3.81 18.20 -31.65
CA SER A 656 4.12 16.81 -32.04
C SER A 656 4.46 15.85 -30.89
N SER A 657 4.57 16.32 -29.64
CA SER A 657 4.84 15.49 -28.46
C SER A 657 3.58 14.76 -27.98
N ASP A 658 2.58 15.52 -27.50
CA ASP A 658 1.26 15.01 -27.09
C ASP A 658 0.56 14.24 -28.23
N LEU A 659 0.72 14.71 -29.47
CA LEU A 659 0.13 14.06 -30.63
C LEU A 659 0.82 12.73 -30.99
N ARG A 660 2.13 12.57 -30.74
CA ARG A 660 2.83 11.27 -30.86
C ARG A 660 2.36 10.29 -29.80
N TYR A 661 2.13 10.78 -28.58
CA TYR A 661 1.56 9.99 -27.49
C TYR A 661 0.16 9.49 -27.86
N LYS A 662 -0.75 10.40 -28.23
CA LYS A 662 -2.10 10.07 -28.71
C LYS A 662 -2.11 9.18 -29.95
N ALA A 663 -1.13 9.28 -30.85
CA ALA A 663 -1.02 8.38 -32.01
C ALA A 663 -0.63 6.93 -31.66
N ARG A 664 -0.10 6.64 -30.46
CA ARG A 664 0.18 5.26 -30.02
C ARG A 664 -1.09 4.46 -29.69
N CYS A 665 -2.25 5.09 -29.50
CA CYS A 665 -3.50 4.36 -29.24
C CYS A 665 -3.94 3.44 -30.41
N TRP A 666 -3.44 3.67 -31.63
CA TRP A 666 -3.67 2.80 -32.78
C TRP A 666 -2.88 1.48 -32.72
N ASP A 667 -1.90 1.35 -31.82
CA ASP A 667 -1.04 0.17 -31.67
C ASP A 667 -1.53 -0.76 -30.52
N GLU A 668 -2.86 -0.92 -30.35
CA GLU A 668 -3.48 -1.77 -29.31
C GLU A 668 -2.88 -3.18 -29.20
N LYS A 669 -2.42 -3.75 -30.33
CA LYS A 669 -1.84 -5.10 -30.37
C LYS A 669 -0.53 -5.17 -29.58
N GLU A 670 0.29 -4.12 -29.65
CA GLU A 670 1.57 -4.03 -28.94
C GLU A 670 1.30 -3.91 -27.42
N ILE A 671 0.30 -3.11 -27.03
CA ILE A 671 -0.16 -2.98 -25.63
C ILE A 671 -0.72 -4.30 -25.09
N LYS A 672 -1.51 -5.04 -25.90
CA LYS A 672 -2.02 -6.38 -25.52
C LYS A 672 -0.86 -7.37 -25.31
N THR A 673 0.11 -7.43 -26.24
CA THR A 673 1.29 -8.32 -26.07
C THR A 673 2.13 -7.97 -24.83
N LEU A 674 2.26 -6.68 -24.48
CA LEU A 674 2.96 -6.27 -23.25
C LEU A 674 2.19 -6.65 -21.98
N ARG A 675 0.84 -6.56 -21.99
CA ARG A 675 0.00 -7.05 -20.88
C ARG A 675 0.09 -8.57 -20.72
N ASP A 676 0.00 -9.32 -21.81
CA ASP A 676 0.11 -10.77 -21.80
C ASP A 676 1.49 -11.21 -21.28
N ARG A 677 2.58 -10.61 -21.79
CA ARG A 677 3.95 -10.86 -21.30
C ARG A 677 4.11 -10.51 -19.82
N ARG A 678 3.53 -9.40 -19.34
CA ARG A 678 3.49 -9.06 -17.91
C ARG A 678 2.78 -10.12 -17.07
N THR A 679 1.65 -10.66 -17.55
CA THR A 679 0.95 -11.73 -16.81
C THR A 679 1.75 -13.03 -16.76
N GLN A 680 2.42 -13.40 -17.86
CA GLN A 680 3.32 -14.55 -17.91
C GLN A 680 4.47 -14.41 -16.92
N LEU A 681 5.15 -13.27 -16.88
CA LEU A 681 6.26 -13.03 -15.95
C LEU A 681 5.81 -12.97 -14.48
N ILE A 682 4.61 -12.45 -14.19
CA ILE A 682 4.02 -12.52 -12.84
C ILE A 682 3.70 -13.98 -12.45
N GLN A 683 3.27 -14.82 -13.40
CA GLN A 683 3.05 -16.24 -13.18
C GLN A 683 4.38 -16.97 -12.91
N GLU A 684 5.40 -16.73 -13.73
CA GLU A 684 6.77 -17.27 -13.59
C GLU A 684 7.37 -16.89 -12.23
N LEU A 685 7.26 -15.62 -11.82
CA LEU A 685 7.74 -15.13 -10.51
C LEU A 685 7.02 -15.83 -9.34
N LYS A 686 5.71 -16.08 -9.44
CA LYS A 686 4.96 -16.86 -8.43
C LYS A 686 5.43 -18.32 -8.34
N ASP A 687 5.82 -18.93 -9.45
CA ASP A 687 6.31 -20.31 -9.47
C ASP A 687 7.75 -20.41 -8.96
N LEU A 688 8.63 -19.45 -9.32
CA LEU A 688 9.97 -19.30 -8.73
C LEU A 688 9.90 -19.08 -7.20
N MET A 689 8.94 -18.27 -6.72
CA MET A 689 8.68 -18.10 -5.29
C MET A 689 8.25 -19.38 -4.56
N LYS A 690 7.66 -20.38 -5.24
CA LYS A 690 7.38 -21.69 -4.63
C LYS A 690 8.66 -22.48 -4.43
N ILE A 691 9.58 -22.44 -5.39
CA ILE A 691 10.88 -23.11 -5.31
C ILE A 691 11.74 -22.49 -4.21
N LEU A 692 11.71 -21.16 -4.06
CA LEU A 692 12.43 -20.46 -2.99
C LEU A 692 12.04 -20.92 -1.57
N ARG A 693 10.82 -21.45 -1.36
CA ARG A 693 10.38 -22.00 -0.06
C ARG A 693 11.18 -23.24 0.37
N LYS A 694 11.82 -23.96 -0.58
CA LYS A 694 12.75 -25.06 -0.29
C LYS A 694 14.01 -24.62 0.46
N GLU A 695 14.26 -23.31 0.60
CA GLU A 695 15.38 -22.79 1.40
C GLU A 695 15.26 -23.13 2.90
N ALA A 696 14.04 -23.44 3.38
CA ALA A 696 13.84 -24.04 4.70
C ALA A 696 14.31 -25.51 4.74
N ASP A 697 13.97 -26.30 3.72
CA ASP A 697 14.38 -27.70 3.57
C ASP A 697 15.91 -27.82 3.43
N LEU A 698 16.55 -26.89 2.71
CA LEU A 698 18.00 -26.76 2.61
C LEU A 698 18.65 -26.64 3.99
N LYS A 699 18.17 -25.71 4.84
CA LYS A 699 18.68 -25.52 6.20
C LYS A 699 18.48 -26.79 7.05
N GLN A 700 17.35 -27.47 6.90
CA GLN A 700 17.12 -28.74 7.59
C GLN A 700 18.12 -29.82 7.13
N ILE A 701 18.34 -29.96 5.83
CA ILE A 701 19.33 -30.92 5.27
C ILE A 701 20.75 -30.57 5.74
N GLN A 702 21.13 -29.28 5.76
CA GLN A 702 22.42 -28.83 6.29
C GLN A 702 22.65 -29.22 7.75
N THR A 703 21.65 -29.04 8.63
CA THR A 703 21.77 -29.48 10.03
C THR A 703 21.86 -31.01 10.14
N LEU A 704 21.18 -31.76 9.27
CA LEU A 704 21.30 -33.22 9.19
C LEU A 704 22.68 -33.65 8.69
N VAL A 705 23.24 -33.01 7.66
CA VAL A 705 24.60 -33.27 7.14
C VAL A 705 25.64 -33.06 8.25
N GLN A 706 25.57 -31.93 8.98
CA GLN A 706 26.47 -31.66 10.11
C GLN A 706 26.30 -32.67 11.26
N GLY A 707 25.05 -33.03 11.60
CA GLY A 707 24.75 -34.04 12.63
C GLY A 707 25.23 -35.44 12.26
N THR A 708 25.15 -35.82 10.98
CA THR A 708 25.62 -37.13 10.50
C THR A 708 27.14 -37.16 10.40
N HIS A 709 27.76 -36.06 9.95
CA HIS A 709 29.23 -35.93 9.86
C HIS A 709 29.91 -35.96 11.24
N THR A 710 29.34 -35.30 12.25
CA THR A 710 29.86 -35.36 13.62
C THR A 710 29.75 -36.77 14.20
N ARG A 711 28.60 -37.44 14.07
CA ARG A 711 28.43 -38.87 14.46
C ARG A 711 29.45 -39.78 13.78
N LEU A 712 29.64 -39.62 12.47
CA LEU A 712 30.65 -40.37 11.70
C LEU A 712 32.04 -40.19 12.31
N LYS A 713 32.47 -38.93 12.54
CA LYS A 713 33.78 -38.61 13.12
C LYS A 713 33.98 -39.23 14.51
N TYR A 714 32.97 -39.20 15.37
CA TYR A 714 33.03 -39.87 16.68
C TYR A 714 33.17 -41.40 16.53
N SER A 715 32.32 -42.04 15.72
CA SER A 715 32.38 -43.50 15.51
C SER A 715 33.73 -43.96 14.93
N GLN A 716 34.31 -43.21 13.99
CA GLN A 716 35.65 -43.46 13.46
C GLN A 716 36.73 -43.36 14.56
N SER A 717 36.65 -42.34 15.43
CA SER A 717 37.63 -42.18 16.52
C SER A 717 37.54 -43.28 17.58
N GLU A 718 36.34 -43.78 17.91
CA GLU A 718 36.15 -44.93 18.80
C GLU A 718 36.71 -46.21 18.17
N LEU A 719 36.42 -46.43 16.88
CA LEU A 719 36.89 -47.57 16.10
C LEU A 719 38.42 -47.60 15.99
N GLU A 720 39.07 -46.46 15.73
CA GLU A 720 40.53 -46.34 15.76
C GLU A 720 41.11 -46.62 17.14
N MET A 721 40.49 -46.11 18.22
CA MET A 721 40.93 -46.37 19.60
C MET A 721 40.88 -47.86 19.95
N ILE A 722 39.78 -48.55 19.63
CA ILE A 722 39.63 -49.98 19.91
C ILE A 722 40.63 -50.80 19.09
N LYS A 723 40.78 -50.52 17.77
CA LYS A 723 41.74 -51.21 16.91
C LYS A 723 43.20 -50.99 17.32
N LYS A 724 43.62 -49.72 17.48
CA LYS A 724 45.05 -49.36 17.64
C LYS A 724 45.55 -49.50 19.07
N LYS A 725 44.71 -49.32 20.10
CA LYS A 725 45.13 -49.43 21.51
C LYS A 725 44.62 -50.70 22.18
N HIS A 726 43.31 -50.96 22.18
CA HIS A 726 42.73 -52.02 23.02
C HIS A 726 43.10 -53.41 22.49
N LEU A 727 42.81 -53.73 21.23
CA LEU A 727 43.18 -55.03 20.65
C LEU A 727 44.70 -55.26 20.68
N ALA A 728 45.49 -54.23 20.38
CA ALA A 728 46.95 -54.33 20.40
C ALA A 728 47.53 -54.64 21.79
N ALA A 729 46.89 -54.16 22.87
CA ALA A 729 47.25 -54.52 24.24
C ALA A 729 46.87 -55.99 24.54
N PHE A 730 45.61 -56.38 24.31
CA PHE A 730 45.14 -57.74 24.59
C PHE A 730 45.89 -58.82 23.79
N PHE A 731 46.29 -58.57 22.54
CA PHE A 731 47.10 -59.52 21.77
C PHE A 731 48.52 -59.72 22.35
N ARG A 732 49.13 -58.68 22.93
CA ARG A 732 50.43 -58.81 23.64
C ARG A 732 50.28 -59.64 24.90
N GLU A 733 49.24 -59.36 25.68
CA GLU A 733 48.93 -60.06 26.93
C GLU A 733 48.58 -61.54 26.69
N GLN A 734 47.79 -61.83 25.65
CA GLN A 734 47.55 -63.20 25.17
C GLN A 734 48.87 -63.91 24.81
N SER A 735 49.77 -63.24 24.10
CA SER A 735 51.05 -63.83 23.67
C SER A 735 51.97 -64.15 24.87
N GLN A 736 51.99 -63.26 25.87
CA GLN A 736 52.70 -63.48 27.13
C GLN A 736 52.16 -64.73 27.85
N LEU A 737 50.84 -64.78 28.13
CA LEU A 737 50.21 -65.92 28.81
C LEU A 737 50.39 -67.25 28.04
N GLN A 738 50.39 -67.21 26.70
CA GLN A 738 50.68 -68.39 25.88
C GLN A 738 52.10 -68.91 26.08
N SER A 739 53.09 -68.02 26.20
CA SER A 739 54.48 -68.41 26.46
C SER A 739 54.67 -68.95 27.88
N GLU A 740 53.98 -68.38 28.88
CA GLU A 740 54.00 -68.87 30.26
C GLU A 740 53.36 -70.27 30.38
N LEU A 741 52.24 -70.52 29.68
CA LEU A 741 51.58 -71.81 29.67
C LEU A 741 52.50 -72.93 29.13
N LEU A 742 53.17 -72.68 27.99
CA LEU A 742 54.12 -73.63 27.39
C LEU A 742 55.29 -73.96 28.32
N ASN A 743 55.80 -72.96 29.05
CA ASN A 743 56.86 -73.16 30.03
C ASN A 743 56.38 -74.08 31.17
N ILE A 744 55.18 -73.87 31.72
CA ILE A 744 54.60 -74.69 32.80
C ILE A 744 54.30 -76.12 32.30
N GLU A 745 53.82 -76.28 31.07
CA GLU A 745 53.58 -77.60 30.46
C GLU A 745 54.87 -78.42 30.36
N SER A 746 55.99 -77.80 29.95
CA SER A 746 57.30 -78.46 29.91
C SER A 746 57.78 -78.93 31.30
N GLN A 747 57.55 -78.13 32.34
CA GLN A 747 57.90 -78.47 33.73
C GLN A 747 57.04 -79.63 34.26
N CYS A 748 55.74 -79.63 33.94
CA CYS A 748 54.84 -80.73 34.29
C CYS A 748 55.24 -82.05 33.60
N ALA A 749 55.70 -82.00 32.35
CA ALA A 749 56.16 -83.17 31.61
C ALA A 749 57.39 -83.82 32.29
N MET A 750 58.46 -83.05 32.53
CA MET A 750 59.69 -83.54 33.17
C MET A 750 59.42 -84.17 34.55
N LEU A 751 58.61 -83.52 35.39
CA LEU A 751 58.23 -84.06 36.70
C LEU A 751 57.45 -85.38 36.59
N SER A 752 56.61 -85.54 35.56
CA SER A 752 55.82 -86.75 35.36
C SER A 752 56.65 -87.97 34.91
N GLU A 753 57.74 -87.75 34.18
CA GLU A 753 58.66 -88.81 33.77
C GLU A 753 59.51 -89.28 34.95
N GLY A 754 60.10 -88.35 35.72
CA GLY A 754 60.89 -88.68 36.91
C GLY A 754 60.12 -89.48 37.99
N ILE A 755 58.79 -89.30 38.08
CA ILE A 755 57.94 -90.11 38.98
C ILE A 755 57.80 -91.57 38.50
N LYS A 756 57.76 -91.81 37.18
CA LYS A 756 57.64 -93.15 36.59
C LYS A 756 58.93 -93.95 36.78
N GLU A 757 60.08 -93.34 36.49
CA GLU A 757 61.39 -94.00 36.67
C GLU A 757 61.62 -94.45 38.12
N ARG A 758 61.20 -93.64 39.11
CA ARG A 758 61.31 -94.01 40.53
C ARG A 758 60.34 -95.13 40.94
N GLN A 759 59.17 -95.25 40.30
CA GLN A 759 58.22 -96.32 40.59
C GLN A 759 58.80 -97.70 40.24
N GLN A 760 59.39 -97.83 39.05
CA GLN A 760 59.99 -99.09 38.58
C GLN A 760 61.09 -99.60 39.51
N ARG A 761 61.94 -98.69 40.01
CA ARG A 761 63.01 -99.03 40.97
C ARG A 761 62.46 -99.58 42.30
N ILE A 762 61.30 -99.12 42.77
CA ILE A 762 60.68 -99.62 44.01
C ILE A 762 60.22 -101.08 43.82
N GLU A 763 59.62 -101.40 42.68
CA GLU A 763 59.14 -102.76 42.35
C GLU A 763 60.33 -103.75 42.22
N GLU A 764 61.41 -103.34 41.55
CA GLU A 764 62.64 -104.14 41.45
C GLU A 764 63.30 -104.49 42.80
N PHE A 765 63.19 -103.63 43.81
CA PHE A 765 63.74 -103.90 45.14
C PHE A 765 62.86 -104.87 45.94
N GLN A 766 61.55 -104.90 45.67
CA GLN A 766 60.62 -105.81 46.36
C GLN A 766 60.85 -107.27 45.93
N GLU A 767 60.92 -107.56 44.62
CA GLU A 767 61.13 -108.94 44.14
C GLU A 767 62.48 -109.55 44.58
N LYS A 768 63.49 -108.72 44.84
CA LYS A 768 64.81 -109.17 45.31
C LYS A 768 64.77 -109.66 46.76
N ILE A 769 63.78 -109.21 47.54
CA ILE A 769 63.58 -109.65 48.93
C ILE A 769 62.93 -111.03 48.94
N ASP A 770 61.84 -111.22 48.18
CA ASP A 770 61.07 -112.48 48.16
C ASP A 770 61.94 -113.68 47.73
N LYS A 771 62.80 -113.50 46.71
CA LYS A 771 63.72 -114.54 46.21
C LYS A 771 64.73 -115.01 47.27
N VAL A 772 65.11 -114.15 48.22
CA VAL A 772 66.06 -114.50 49.30
C VAL A 772 65.40 -115.36 50.38
N GLU A 773 64.07 -115.35 50.53
CA GLU A 773 63.36 -116.21 51.48
C GLU A 773 63.29 -117.66 50.98
N ASP A 774 62.92 -117.86 49.71
CA ASP A 774 62.75 -119.19 49.11
C ASP A 774 64.08 -119.96 48.98
N GLU A 775 65.20 -119.28 48.73
CA GLU A 775 66.53 -119.90 48.68
C GLU A 775 66.96 -120.52 50.01
N ILE A 776 66.55 -119.93 51.14
CA ILE A 776 67.07 -120.33 52.47
C ILE A 776 66.37 -121.59 52.99
N PHE A 777 65.10 -121.82 52.66
CA PHE A 777 64.32 -122.96 53.19
C PHE A 777 64.33 -124.22 52.32
N LYS A 778 64.93 -124.17 51.14
CA LYS A 778 64.84 -125.22 50.11
C LYS A 778 65.23 -126.63 50.60
N HIS A 779 66.42 -126.79 51.18
CA HIS A 779 66.91 -128.11 51.64
C HIS A 779 66.10 -128.72 52.79
N PHE A 780 65.51 -127.88 53.67
CA PHE A 780 64.71 -128.37 54.80
C PHE A 780 63.37 -128.97 54.34
N CYS A 781 62.86 -128.53 53.19
CA CYS A 781 61.64 -129.09 52.60
C CYS A 781 61.87 -130.49 52.00
N GLU A 782 63.04 -130.70 51.39
CA GLU A 782 63.45 -131.95 50.76
C GLU A 782 63.66 -133.09 51.79
N GLU A 783 64.30 -132.84 52.94
CA GLU A 783 64.55 -133.86 53.99
C GLU A 783 63.26 -134.50 54.55
N ILE A 784 62.15 -133.77 54.52
CA ILE A 784 60.88 -134.14 55.17
C ILE A 784 59.86 -134.69 54.14
N GLY A 785 60.20 -134.67 52.85
CA GLY A 785 59.36 -135.20 51.76
C GLY A 785 58.20 -134.29 51.37
N VAL A 786 58.43 -132.97 51.30
CA VAL A 786 57.38 -131.96 51.11
C VAL A 786 57.84 -130.86 50.15
N GLU A 787 57.03 -130.48 49.15
CA GLU A 787 57.45 -129.54 48.09
C GLU A 787 57.79 -128.13 48.60
N ASN A 788 57.13 -127.68 49.66
CA ASN A 788 57.40 -126.43 50.36
C ASN A 788 57.00 -126.58 51.83
N ILE A 789 57.67 -125.83 52.72
CA ILE A 789 57.50 -125.91 54.18
C ILE A 789 56.05 -125.76 54.66
N ARG A 790 55.21 -125.12 53.84
CA ARG A 790 53.77 -124.85 54.02
C ARG A 790 52.86 -126.08 53.94
N GLU A 791 53.37 -127.26 53.56
CA GLU A 791 52.60 -128.51 53.52
C GLU A 791 52.90 -129.48 54.67
N PHE A 792 54.10 -129.47 55.25
CA PHE A 792 54.45 -130.34 56.38
C PHE A 792 53.60 -130.00 57.62
N GLU A 793 53.46 -128.70 57.87
CA GLU A 793 52.61 -128.10 58.91
C GLU A 793 51.12 -128.52 58.77
N LYS A 794 50.69 -129.12 57.65
CA LYS A 794 49.28 -129.50 57.37
C LYS A 794 48.91 -130.96 57.63
N LYS A 795 49.82 -131.89 57.94
CA LYS A 795 49.49 -133.34 58.08
C LYS A 795 49.64 -133.90 59.49
N HIS A 796 50.84 -133.92 60.09
CA HIS A 796 51.00 -134.47 61.45
C HIS A 796 50.40 -133.57 62.52
N VAL A 797 50.59 -132.25 62.38
CA VAL A 797 49.89 -131.26 63.21
C VAL A 797 48.38 -131.39 63.06
N LYS A 798 47.87 -131.95 61.96
CA LYS A 798 46.44 -132.09 61.67
C LYS A 798 45.72 -133.18 62.43
N GLN A 799 46.38 -134.23 62.92
CA GLN A 799 45.68 -135.26 63.72
C GLN A 799 45.66 -134.91 65.22
N GLN A 800 46.76 -134.33 65.72
CA GLN A 800 46.72 -133.68 67.02
C GLN A 800 45.72 -132.52 66.97
N GLN A 801 45.75 -131.69 65.92
CA GLN A 801 44.63 -130.83 65.52
C GLN A 801 43.53 -131.55 64.73
N GLU A 802 43.11 -132.77 65.09
CA GLU A 802 41.77 -133.31 64.75
C GLU A 802 41.00 -133.57 66.05
N ILE A 803 41.71 -133.90 67.14
CA ILE A 803 41.21 -133.79 68.51
C ILE A 803 41.27 -132.34 68.99
N ASP A 804 42.42 -131.67 68.77
CA ASP A 804 42.52 -130.22 68.92
C ASP A 804 41.80 -129.48 67.79
N GLN A 805 41.53 -129.99 66.57
CA GLN A 805 40.54 -129.29 65.73
C GLN A 805 39.15 -129.48 66.29
N LYS A 806 38.75 -130.60 66.89
CA LYS A 806 37.41 -130.68 67.49
C LYS A 806 37.28 -129.81 68.75
N ARG A 807 38.28 -129.80 69.64
CA ARG A 807 38.34 -128.86 70.78
C ARG A 807 38.42 -127.42 70.29
N LEU A 808 39.31 -127.12 69.34
CA LEU A 808 39.40 -125.82 68.64
C LEU A 808 38.29 -125.64 67.59
N GLU A 809 37.30 -126.52 67.44
CA GLU A 809 36.12 -126.35 66.55
C GLU A 809 34.94 -126.02 67.41
N PHE A 810 34.79 -126.63 68.59
CA PHE A 810 33.95 -126.07 69.63
C PHE A 810 34.50 -124.71 70.08
N GLU A 811 35.82 -124.54 70.23
CA GLU A 811 36.43 -123.24 70.55
C GLU A 811 36.49 -122.31 69.34
N LYS A 812 36.69 -122.77 68.08
CA LYS A 812 36.47 -121.91 66.89
C LYS A 812 35.01 -121.60 66.66
N GLN A 813 34.05 -122.46 66.98
CA GLN A 813 32.62 -122.14 66.86
C GLN A 813 32.22 -121.20 67.98
N LYS A 814 32.71 -121.38 69.21
CA LYS A 814 32.53 -120.46 70.33
C LYS A 814 33.21 -119.12 70.09
N THR A 815 34.44 -119.08 69.60
CA THR A 815 35.13 -117.83 69.23
C THR A 815 34.62 -117.24 67.93
N ARG A 816 34.16 -118.03 66.94
CA ARG A 816 33.48 -117.53 65.73
C ARG A 816 32.13 -116.94 66.07
N LEU A 817 31.31 -117.60 66.89
CA LEU A 817 30.05 -117.06 67.38
C LEU A 817 30.35 -115.80 68.21
N ASN A 818 31.27 -115.83 69.18
CA ASN A 818 31.66 -114.63 69.92
C ASN A 818 32.21 -113.50 69.02
N VAL A 819 33.03 -113.79 68.01
CA VAL A 819 33.55 -112.80 67.06
C VAL A 819 32.48 -112.34 66.09
N GLN A 820 31.52 -113.18 65.68
CA GLN A 820 30.35 -112.78 64.88
C GLN A 820 29.40 -111.92 65.70
N LEU A 821 29.23 -112.22 66.99
CA LEU A 821 28.37 -111.53 67.95
C LEU A 821 29.02 -110.20 68.36
N GLU A 822 30.34 -110.15 68.58
CA GLU A 822 31.13 -108.93 68.74
C GLU A 822 31.20 -108.11 67.44
N TYR A 823 31.32 -108.74 66.28
CA TYR A 823 31.27 -108.07 64.98
C TYR A 823 29.89 -107.49 64.70
N SER A 824 28.81 -108.20 65.02
CA SER A 824 27.43 -107.72 64.91
C SER A 824 27.15 -106.61 65.92
N ARG A 825 27.59 -106.74 67.17
CA ARG A 825 27.56 -105.65 68.18
C ARG A 825 28.37 -104.43 67.72
N ASN A 826 29.55 -104.61 67.12
CA ASN A 826 30.36 -103.52 66.58
C ASN A 826 29.78 -102.94 65.27
N GLN A 827 29.13 -103.74 64.42
CA GLN A 827 28.35 -103.25 63.28
C GLN A 827 27.16 -102.42 63.76
N LEU A 828 26.41 -102.91 64.74
CA LEU A 828 25.30 -102.19 65.37
C LEU A 828 25.81 -100.88 65.97
N LYS A 829 26.90 -100.87 66.74
CA LYS A 829 27.54 -99.66 67.30
C LYS A 829 28.02 -98.69 66.20
N LYS A 830 28.57 -99.19 65.08
CA LYS A 830 28.95 -98.38 63.90
C LYS A 830 27.73 -97.85 63.13
N ARG A 831 26.59 -98.55 63.12
CA ARG A 831 25.34 -98.11 62.47
C ARG A 831 24.56 -97.14 63.36
N LEU A 832 24.48 -97.38 64.66
CA LEU A 832 23.94 -96.44 65.65
C LEU A 832 24.71 -95.12 65.66
N SER A 833 26.05 -95.14 65.62
CA SER A 833 26.84 -93.91 65.48
C SER A 833 26.67 -93.22 64.12
N LYS A 834 26.43 -93.95 63.02
CA LYS A 834 26.00 -93.35 61.74
C LYS A 834 24.61 -92.73 61.83
N ILE A 835 23.64 -93.40 62.48
CA ILE A 835 22.29 -92.89 62.71
C ILE A 835 22.34 -91.62 63.57
N ASN A 836 23.16 -91.57 64.62
CA ASN A 836 23.32 -90.37 65.44
C ASN A 836 23.91 -89.20 64.63
N LYS A 837 24.96 -89.44 63.83
CA LYS A 837 25.48 -88.42 62.90
C LYS A 837 24.43 -87.96 61.88
N LEU A 838 23.61 -88.88 61.35
CA LEU A 838 22.52 -88.52 60.46
C LEU A 838 21.42 -87.70 61.18
N LYS A 839 21.08 -88.05 62.43
CA LYS A 839 20.16 -87.29 63.29
C LYS A 839 20.69 -85.88 63.57
N GLU A 840 21.98 -85.73 63.88
CA GLU A 840 22.65 -84.43 64.00
C GLU A 840 22.57 -83.61 62.70
N THR A 841 22.80 -84.22 61.53
CA THR A 841 22.66 -83.51 60.24
C THR A 841 21.21 -83.13 59.92
N VAL A 842 20.22 -83.93 60.36
CA VAL A 842 18.80 -83.61 60.24
C VAL A 842 18.37 -82.53 61.25
N GLN A 843 19.01 -82.43 62.40
CA GLN A 843 18.78 -81.34 63.34
C GLN A 843 19.32 -80.01 62.79
N LYS A 844 20.60 -79.97 62.39
CA LYS A 844 21.21 -78.78 61.75
C LYS A 844 20.44 -78.36 60.49
N GLY A 845 20.05 -79.34 59.66
CA GLY A 845 19.25 -79.09 58.48
C GLY A 845 17.83 -78.55 58.76
N ARG A 846 17.27 -78.73 59.97
CA ARG A 846 16.02 -78.05 60.38
C ARG A 846 16.30 -76.60 60.78
N GLU A 847 17.32 -76.37 61.60
CA GLU A 847 17.76 -75.04 62.02
C GLU A 847 18.07 -74.15 60.80
N ASP A 848 18.79 -74.68 59.81
CA ASP A 848 19.03 -74.01 58.52
C ASP A 848 17.74 -73.68 57.75
N ILE A 849 16.75 -74.58 57.75
CA ILE A 849 15.47 -74.37 57.06
C ILE A 849 14.61 -73.31 57.75
N ASP A 850 14.59 -73.28 59.08
CA ASP A 850 13.80 -72.29 59.81
C ASP A 850 14.42 -70.88 59.67
N ASN A 851 15.75 -70.77 59.62
CA ASN A 851 16.44 -69.54 59.22
C ASN A 851 16.10 -69.11 57.77
N LEU A 852 16.07 -70.06 56.82
CA LEU A 852 15.69 -69.78 55.43
C LEU A 852 14.22 -69.35 55.27
N LYS A 853 13.29 -69.93 56.05
CA LYS A 853 11.88 -69.50 56.09
C LYS A 853 11.73 -68.07 56.61
N GLN A 854 12.42 -67.71 57.69
CA GLN A 854 12.41 -66.33 58.19
C GLN A 854 12.92 -65.35 57.14
N ALA A 855 13.97 -65.72 56.37
CA ALA A 855 14.44 -64.93 55.25
C ALA A 855 13.42 -64.84 54.09
N GLU A 856 12.68 -65.91 53.80
CA GLU A 856 11.59 -65.93 52.82
C GLU A 856 10.42 -65.03 53.23
N GLU A 857 9.96 -65.12 54.49
CA GLU A 857 8.88 -64.28 55.05
C GLU A 857 9.25 -62.79 55.05
N ASN A 858 10.46 -62.44 55.47
CA ASN A 858 10.97 -61.07 55.41
C ASN A 858 11.01 -60.53 53.97
N CYS A 859 11.43 -61.36 53.00
CA CYS A 859 11.42 -60.97 51.59
C CYS A 859 9.99 -60.82 51.03
N LEU A 860 9.03 -61.62 51.50
CA LEU A 860 7.63 -61.54 51.10
C LEU A 860 6.99 -60.24 51.60
N GLN A 861 7.12 -59.92 52.89
CA GLN A 861 6.59 -58.68 53.48
C GLN A 861 7.08 -57.43 52.74
N ILE A 862 8.39 -57.36 52.43
CA ILE A 862 8.96 -56.24 51.67
C ILE A 862 8.36 -56.14 50.26
N VAL A 863 8.09 -57.27 49.60
CA VAL A 863 7.50 -57.31 48.25
C VAL A 863 6.02 -56.92 48.27
N ASP A 864 5.27 -57.31 49.29
CA ASP A 864 3.85 -56.97 49.45
C ASP A 864 3.66 -55.49 49.82
N ASP A 865 4.48 -54.95 50.75
CA ASP A 865 4.50 -53.52 51.09
C ASP A 865 4.77 -52.63 49.86
N LEU A 866 5.71 -53.05 49.00
CA LEU A 866 6.03 -52.35 47.75
C LEU A 866 4.88 -52.48 46.73
N MET A 867 4.19 -53.62 46.66
CA MET A 867 3.01 -53.77 45.80
C MET A 867 1.86 -52.87 46.27
N ALA A 868 1.58 -52.80 47.57
CA ALA A 868 0.56 -51.93 48.15
C ALA A 868 0.86 -50.43 47.89
N LYS A 869 2.09 -49.98 48.15
CA LYS A 869 2.52 -48.60 47.88
C LYS A 869 2.45 -48.24 46.39
N ARG A 870 2.83 -49.16 45.50
CA ARG A 870 2.69 -48.97 44.05
C ARG A 870 1.23 -48.75 43.65
N GLN A 871 0.31 -49.51 44.24
CA GLN A 871 -1.12 -49.42 43.89
C GLN A 871 -1.71 -48.09 44.36
N GLN A 872 -1.41 -47.66 45.59
CA GLN A 872 -1.81 -46.34 46.11
C GLN A 872 -1.29 -45.18 45.23
N LEU A 873 -0.01 -45.20 44.85
CA LEU A 873 0.57 -44.18 43.96
C LEU A 873 -0.05 -44.21 42.56
N LYS A 874 -0.46 -45.37 42.06
CA LYS A 874 -1.14 -45.50 40.77
C LYS A 874 -2.55 -44.88 40.80
N ASP A 875 -3.28 -45.05 41.89
CA ASP A 875 -4.61 -44.43 42.07
C ASP A 875 -4.51 -42.90 42.23
N VAL A 876 -3.48 -42.42 42.93
CA VAL A 876 -3.14 -40.98 42.99
C VAL A 876 -2.77 -40.44 41.60
N PHE A 877 -1.96 -41.17 40.81
CA PHE A 877 -1.63 -40.77 39.44
C PHE A 877 -2.88 -40.69 38.54
N LEU A 878 -3.79 -41.67 38.61
CA LEU A 878 -5.03 -41.67 37.82
C LEU A 878 -5.96 -40.49 38.16
N THR A 879 -6.11 -40.17 39.45
CA THR A 879 -6.93 -39.04 39.92
C THR A 879 -6.29 -37.68 39.57
N GLN A 880 -4.96 -37.57 39.64
CA GLN A 880 -4.24 -36.39 39.14
C GLN A 880 -4.37 -36.24 37.61
N ASN A 881 -4.36 -37.34 36.86
CA ASN A 881 -4.45 -37.30 35.40
C ASN A 881 -5.84 -36.84 34.94
N ALA A 882 -6.90 -37.41 35.52
CA ALA A 882 -8.27 -37.00 35.25
C ALA A 882 -8.54 -35.52 35.61
N SER A 883 -7.91 -34.99 36.67
CA SER A 883 -8.03 -33.56 37.01
C SER A 883 -7.24 -32.66 36.06
N ALA A 884 -6.04 -33.07 35.63
CA ALA A 884 -5.27 -32.36 34.61
C ALA A 884 -6.01 -32.28 33.26
N GLU A 885 -6.55 -33.41 32.77
CA GLU A 885 -7.34 -33.48 31.53
C GLU A 885 -8.59 -32.58 31.60
N LYS A 886 -9.28 -32.56 32.75
CA LYS A 886 -10.45 -31.69 32.97
C LYS A 886 -10.08 -30.20 32.93
N VAL A 887 -8.96 -29.81 33.53
CA VAL A 887 -8.47 -28.42 33.49
C VAL A 887 -7.95 -28.06 32.08
N GLN A 888 -7.37 -29.01 31.34
CA GLN A 888 -6.98 -28.82 29.94
C GLN A 888 -8.21 -28.52 29.06
N ALA A 889 -9.29 -29.31 29.18
CA ALA A 889 -10.52 -29.08 28.44
C ALA A 889 -11.13 -27.69 28.72
N GLN A 890 -11.15 -27.27 30.00
CA GLN A 890 -11.58 -25.92 30.39
C GLN A 890 -10.67 -24.82 29.81
N LEU A 891 -9.36 -25.03 29.80
CA LEU A 891 -8.39 -24.10 29.22
C LEU A 891 -8.59 -23.94 27.71
N GLU A 892 -8.92 -25.02 27.00
CA GLU A 892 -9.20 -24.99 25.56
C GLU A 892 -10.53 -24.29 25.25
N GLU A 893 -11.56 -24.45 26.08
CA GLU A 893 -12.84 -23.75 25.94
C GLU A 893 -12.68 -22.23 26.15
N GLU A 894 -12.05 -21.82 27.26
CA GLU A 894 -11.79 -20.40 27.55
C GLU A 894 -10.85 -19.76 26.52
N ARG A 895 -9.89 -20.52 25.97
CA ARG A 895 -9.04 -20.04 24.86
C ARG A 895 -9.84 -19.83 23.57
N LYS A 896 -10.88 -20.63 23.30
CA LYS A 896 -11.78 -20.40 22.16
C LYS A 896 -12.63 -19.14 22.37
N ARG A 897 -13.13 -18.90 23.59
CA ARG A 897 -13.86 -17.68 23.96
C ARG A 897 -13.00 -16.43 23.81
N PHE A 898 -11.79 -16.44 24.38
CA PHE A 898 -10.79 -15.38 24.20
C PHE A 898 -10.53 -15.06 22.71
N LEU A 899 -10.30 -16.07 21.87
CA LEU A 899 -10.08 -15.90 20.42
C LEU A 899 -11.32 -15.42 19.64
N ALA A 900 -12.53 -15.60 20.17
CA ALA A 900 -13.73 -15.02 19.58
C ALA A 900 -13.83 -13.52 19.88
N ILE A 901 -13.64 -13.14 21.15
CA ILE A 901 -13.68 -11.74 21.61
C ILE A 901 -12.53 -10.93 20.99
N ASP A 902 -11.34 -11.50 20.84
CA ASP A 902 -10.19 -10.86 20.17
C ASP A 902 -10.52 -10.47 18.71
N ARG A 903 -11.28 -11.31 18.00
CA ARG A 903 -11.77 -11.00 16.65
C ARG A 903 -12.83 -9.91 16.64
N GLU A 904 -13.64 -9.78 17.69
CA GLU A 904 -14.64 -8.71 17.82
C GLU A 904 -13.96 -7.37 18.13
N VAL A 905 -13.00 -7.35 19.06
CA VAL A 905 -12.12 -6.19 19.29
C VAL A 905 -11.42 -5.78 17.99
N GLY A 906 -10.94 -6.75 17.19
CA GLY A 906 -10.35 -6.51 15.87
C GLY A 906 -11.33 -6.07 14.76
N LYS A 907 -12.65 -6.18 14.96
CA LYS A 907 -13.67 -5.54 14.10
C LYS A 907 -13.88 -4.10 14.52
N TRP A 908 -14.21 -3.87 15.81
CA TRP A 908 -14.45 -2.54 16.35
C TRP A 908 -13.24 -1.61 16.15
N GLN A 909 -12.01 -2.10 16.27
CA GLN A 909 -10.80 -1.32 15.96
C GLN A 909 -10.76 -0.82 14.51
N LYS A 910 -11.23 -1.62 13.55
CA LYS A 910 -11.28 -1.21 12.13
C LYS A 910 -12.38 -0.19 11.90
N GLU A 911 -13.53 -0.36 12.55
CA GLU A 911 -14.65 0.59 12.45
C GLU A 911 -14.28 1.94 13.05
N VAL A 912 -13.60 1.97 14.22
CA VAL A 912 -13.00 3.20 14.77
C VAL A 912 -12.07 3.88 13.76
N VAL A 913 -11.12 3.15 13.15
CA VAL A 913 -10.19 3.74 12.18
C VAL A 913 -10.92 4.27 10.94
N ILE A 914 -11.92 3.56 10.42
CA ILE A 914 -12.71 4.01 9.26
C ILE A 914 -13.46 5.30 9.58
N ILE A 915 -14.09 5.40 10.77
CA ILE A 915 -14.80 6.60 11.19
C ILE A 915 -13.82 7.75 11.44
N GLN A 916 -12.67 7.50 12.08
CA GLN A 916 -11.61 8.50 12.29
C GLN A 916 -11.08 9.08 10.98
N THR A 917 -10.73 8.23 9.99
CA THR A 917 -10.28 8.72 8.68
C THR A 917 -11.38 9.50 7.95
N SER A 918 -12.66 9.10 8.07
CA SER A 918 -13.77 9.87 7.51
C SER A 918 -13.98 11.21 8.22
N LEU A 919 -13.73 11.29 9.53
CA LEU A 919 -13.83 12.49 10.35
C LEU A 919 -12.69 13.47 10.01
N GLU A 920 -11.46 12.98 9.88
CA GLU A 920 -10.29 13.76 9.45
C GLU A 920 -10.50 14.35 8.05
N GLN A 921 -11.04 13.57 7.10
CA GLN A 921 -11.41 14.08 5.78
C GLN A 921 -12.44 15.21 5.85
N LYS A 922 -13.45 15.11 6.73
CA LYS A 922 -14.45 16.18 6.90
C LYS A 922 -13.89 17.42 7.62
N ARG A 923 -13.00 17.25 8.60
CA ARG A 923 -12.26 18.38 9.21
C ARG A 923 -11.36 19.09 8.20
N LEU A 924 -10.65 18.36 7.34
CA LEU A 924 -9.86 18.94 6.25
C LEU A 924 -10.73 19.67 5.21
N GLU A 925 -11.90 19.12 4.88
CA GLU A 925 -12.90 19.83 4.06
C GLU A 925 -13.38 21.13 4.75
N LYS A 926 -13.62 21.14 6.07
CA LYS A 926 -13.99 22.36 6.81
C LYS A 926 -12.89 23.42 6.73
N HIS A 927 -11.65 23.03 7.04
CA HIS A 927 -10.47 23.89 6.94
C HIS A 927 -10.36 24.54 5.55
N ASN A 928 -10.44 23.73 4.49
CA ASN A 928 -10.33 24.22 3.12
C ASN A 928 -11.48 25.17 2.74
N LEU A 929 -12.72 24.92 3.18
CA LEU A 929 -13.85 25.83 2.95
C LEU A 929 -13.67 27.17 3.66
N LEU A 930 -13.17 27.15 4.90
CA LEU A 930 -12.89 28.37 5.67
C LEU A 930 -11.71 29.16 5.07
N LEU A 931 -10.67 28.47 4.61
CA LEU A 931 -9.55 29.07 3.87
C LEU A 931 -10.01 29.67 2.53
N ASP A 932 -10.86 28.99 1.77
CA ASP A 932 -11.47 29.51 0.55
C ASP A 932 -12.25 30.81 0.80
N CYS A 933 -12.99 30.90 1.92
CA CYS A 933 -13.70 32.11 2.30
C CYS A 933 -12.75 33.28 2.61
N LYS A 934 -11.63 32.99 3.28
CA LYS A 934 -10.57 33.98 3.56
C LYS A 934 -9.87 34.45 2.29
N VAL A 935 -9.49 33.54 1.40
CA VAL A 935 -8.77 33.82 0.14
C VAL A 935 -9.65 34.56 -0.89
N GLN A 936 -10.96 34.28 -0.91
CA GLN A 936 -11.91 34.90 -1.84
C GLN A 936 -12.60 36.16 -1.30
N ASP A 937 -12.23 36.63 -0.09
CA ASP A 937 -12.82 37.80 0.58
C ASP A 937 -14.35 37.69 0.72
N ILE A 938 -14.81 36.51 1.16
CA ILE A 938 -16.23 36.19 1.38
C ILE A 938 -16.57 36.43 2.85
N GLU A 939 -17.20 37.57 3.12
CA GLU A 939 -17.66 37.97 4.45
C GLU A 939 -18.74 37.01 4.99
N ILE A 940 -18.32 36.03 5.81
CA ILE A 940 -19.20 35.16 6.60
C ILE A 940 -19.33 35.71 8.02
N ILE A 941 -20.56 35.75 8.54
CA ILE A 941 -20.84 36.18 9.91
C ILE A 941 -20.47 35.05 10.88
N LEU A 942 -19.58 35.35 11.83
CA LEU A 942 -19.22 34.47 12.94
C LEU A 942 -19.86 34.99 14.24
N LEU A 943 -20.39 34.07 15.05
CA LEU A 943 -20.91 34.34 16.40
C LEU A 943 -19.78 34.36 17.44
N LEU A 944 -18.75 33.53 17.24
CA LEU A 944 -17.53 33.47 18.05
C LEU A 944 -16.30 33.24 17.15
N GLY A 945 -15.22 33.98 17.40
CA GLY A 945 -13.94 33.91 16.67
C GLY A 945 -13.83 34.85 15.44
N SER A 946 -12.67 34.87 14.78
CA SER A 946 -12.42 35.59 13.52
C SER A 946 -11.93 34.66 12.41
N LEU A 947 -12.20 35.00 11.15
CA LEU A 947 -11.56 34.36 9.99
C LEU A 947 -10.05 34.64 9.93
N ASP A 948 -9.57 35.67 10.64
CA ASP A 948 -8.13 35.96 10.79
C ASP A 948 -7.37 34.91 11.61
N ASP A 949 -8.07 34.18 12.49
CA ASP A 949 -7.48 33.14 13.35
C ASP A 949 -7.09 31.87 12.55
N ILE A 950 -7.54 31.76 11.29
CA ILE A 950 -7.24 30.67 10.36
C ILE A 950 -5.82 30.85 9.79
N ILE A 951 -4.98 29.84 10.00
CA ILE A 951 -3.59 29.80 9.53
C ILE A 951 -3.57 29.51 8.02
N GLU A 952 -2.88 30.36 7.25
CA GLU A 952 -2.65 30.19 5.81
C GLU A 952 -1.58 29.12 5.53
N VAL A 953 -1.94 27.85 5.73
CA VAL A 953 -1.16 26.69 5.30
C VAL A 953 -2.09 25.79 4.48
N GLU A 954 -1.84 25.67 3.17
CA GLU A 954 -2.52 24.67 2.36
C GLU A 954 -2.10 23.27 2.83
N LEU A 955 -2.93 22.63 3.66
CA LEU A 955 -2.73 21.26 4.11
C LEU A 955 -2.90 20.28 2.94
N GLY A 956 -1.80 20.02 2.24
CA GLY A 956 -1.72 19.00 1.20
C GLY A 956 -1.95 17.59 1.73
N THR A 957 -2.16 16.63 0.83
CA THR A 957 -2.41 15.22 1.18
C THR A 957 -1.20 14.47 1.77
N GLU A 958 -0.05 15.13 1.94
CA GLU A 958 1.14 14.55 2.55
C GLU A 958 1.29 15.04 3.99
N ALA A 959 1.51 14.10 4.92
CA ALA A 959 1.41 14.34 6.36
C ALA A 959 2.59 15.16 6.91
N GLU A 960 2.45 16.49 6.92
CA GLU A 960 3.16 17.34 7.86
C GLU A 960 2.67 17.10 9.30
N SER A 961 3.46 17.50 10.29
CA SER A 961 3.39 16.98 11.68
C SER A 961 1.98 16.94 12.28
N THR A 962 1.58 15.75 12.75
CA THR A 962 0.24 15.48 13.34
C THR A 962 -0.15 16.34 14.54
N GLN A 963 0.79 17.05 15.17
CA GLN A 963 0.49 18.01 16.23
C GLN A 963 0.03 19.37 15.67
N ALA A 964 0.68 19.88 14.61
CA ALA A 964 0.28 21.13 13.99
C ALA A 964 -1.14 21.07 13.39
N THR A 965 -1.53 19.92 12.81
CA THR A 965 -2.89 19.70 12.29
C THR A 965 -3.95 19.63 13.38
N VAL A 966 -3.62 19.10 14.57
CA VAL A 966 -4.56 19.05 15.71
C VAL A 966 -4.78 20.46 16.28
N ASP A 967 -3.71 21.24 16.48
CA ASP A 967 -3.79 22.62 16.96
C ASP A 967 -4.59 23.55 16.01
N ILE A 968 -4.64 23.23 14.71
CA ILE A 968 -5.49 23.92 13.71
C ILE A 968 -6.96 23.54 13.93
N TYR A 969 -7.28 22.24 13.94
CA TYR A 969 -8.66 21.79 14.09
C TYR A 969 -9.29 22.17 15.44
N GLU A 970 -8.53 22.21 16.54
CA GLU A 970 -9.02 22.66 17.85
C GLU A 970 -9.42 24.14 17.85
N LYS A 971 -8.72 25.00 17.09
CA LYS A 971 -9.09 26.41 16.92
C LYS A 971 -10.33 26.59 16.03
N GLU A 972 -10.43 25.79 14.97
CA GLU A 972 -11.57 25.81 14.04
C GLU A 972 -12.85 25.20 14.62
N GLU A 973 -12.73 24.36 15.65
CA GLU A 973 -13.86 23.83 16.43
C GLU A 973 -14.36 24.85 17.47
N ALA A 974 -13.56 25.89 17.79
CA ALA A 974 -13.98 27.03 18.62
C ALA A 974 -14.65 28.18 17.83
N LEU A 975 -14.69 28.10 16.49
CA LEU A 975 -15.41 29.05 15.63
C LEU A 975 -16.90 28.67 15.55
N GLU A 976 -17.79 29.57 15.97
CA GLU A 976 -19.25 29.41 15.76
C GLU A 976 -19.71 30.26 14.57
N ILE A 977 -20.28 29.64 13.55
CA ILE A 977 -20.72 30.28 12.30
C ILE A 977 -22.22 30.61 12.38
N ASP A 978 -22.63 31.82 11.97
CA ASP A 978 -24.06 32.15 11.89
C ASP A 978 -24.70 31.61 10.61
N TYR A 979 -25.52 30.57 10.78
CA TYR A 979 -26.32 29.98 9.71
C TYR A 979 -27.74 30.58 9.59
N SER A 980 -28.05 31.69 10.27
CA SER A 980 -29.39 32.32 10.25
C SER A 980 -29.88 32.68 8.84
N SER A 981 -28.98 33.08 7.94
CA SER A 981 -29.26 33.50 6.56
C SER A 981 -29.56 32.35 5.58
N LEU A 982 -29.31 31.09 5.95
CA LEU A 982 -29.71 29.91 5.19
C LEU A 982 -31.20 29.61 5.41
N THR A 983 -31.96 29.44 4.33
CA THR A 983 -33.36 29.00 4.38
C THR A 983 -33.52 27.61 4.97
N ASP A 984 -34.57 27.37 5.74
CA ASP A 984 -34.79 26.10 6.45
C ASP A 984 -34.88 24.88 5.52
N ASP A 985 -35.39 25.03 4.30
CA ASP A 985 -35.40 23.97 3.26
C ASP A 985 -34.00 23.43 2.95
N LEU A 986 -32.98 24.30 2.98
CA LEU A 986 -31.58 23.93 2.75
C LEU A 986 -30.96 23.24 3.96
N LYS A 987 -31.40 23.57 5.19
CA LYS A 987 -30.95 22.93 6.45
C LYS A 987 -31.59 21.56 6.68
N ALA A 988 -32.85 21.42 6.25
CA ALA A 988 -33.69 20.24 6.48
C ALA A 988 -33.24 18.97 5.72
N LEU A 989 -32.38 19.11 4.70
CA LEU A 989 -31.86 17.98 3.91
C LEU A 989 -31.18 16.94 4.84
N GLN A 990 -31.52 15.67 4.64
CA GLN A 990 -31.03 14.57 5.50
C GLN A 990 -30.10 13.59 4.79
N THR A 991 -30.24 13.38 3.48
CA THR A 991 -29.39 12.44 2.74
C THR A 991 -28.27 13.14 1.98
N ASP A 992 -27.09 12.54 1.97
CA ASP A 992 -25.92 13.05 1.22
C ASP A 992 -26.24 13.26 -0.28
N LYS A 993 -27.18 12.49 -0.84
CA LYS A 993 -27.63 12.63 -2.24
C LYS A 993 -28.47 13.89 -2.49
N GLU A 994 -29.29 14.31 -1.53
CA GLU A 994 -30.07 15.55 -1.60
C GLU A 994 -29.13 16.76 -1.43
N VAL A 995 -28.19 16.68 -0.49
CA VAL A 995 -27.15 17.70 -0.28
C VAL A 995 -26.29 17.87 -1.54
N GLU A 996 -25.81 16.78 -2.15
CA GLU A 996 -25.10 16.80 -3.45
C GLU A 996 -25.91 17.46 -4.58
N ALA A 997 -27.23 17.20 -4.63
CA ALA A 997 -28.09 17.71 -5.68
C ALA A 997 -28.30 19.23 -5.54
N CYS A 998 -28.59 19.71 -4.33
CA CYS A 998 -28.71 21.13 -4.03
C CYS A 998 -27.39 21.88 -4.21
N LEU A 999 -26.27 21.28 -3.78
CA LEU A 999 -24.92 21.84 -3.99
C LEU A 999 -24.61 22.10 -5.47
N ARG A 1000 -24.97 21.16 -6.36
CA ARG A 1000 -24.81 21.35 -7.82
C ARG A 1000 -25.68 22.48 -8.37
N LEU A 1001 -26.90 22.65 -7.86
CA LEU A 1001 -27.78 23.73 -8.27
C LEU A 1001 -27.21 25.10 -7.86
N LEU A 1002 -26.73 25.23 -6.62
CA LEU A 1002 -26.09 26.45 -6.12
C LEU A 1002 -24.80 26.77 -6.90
N LEU A 1003 -23.93 25.79 -7.13
CA LEU A 1003 -22.74 25.96 -7.97
C LEU A 1003 -23.10 26.38 -9.41
N GLN A 1004 -24.13 25.77 -10.01
CA GLN A 1004 -24.58 26.14 -11.35
C GLN A 1004 -25.16 27.56 -11.39
N GLN A 1005 -25.85 27.99 -10.33
CA GLN A 1005 -26.39 29.36 -10.19
C GLN A 1005 -25.26 30.39 -10.14
N VAL A 1006 -24.27 30.19 -9.24
CA VAL A 1006 -23.09 31.07 -9.13
C VAL A 1006 -22.32 31.12 -10.46
N ALA A 1007 -21.99 29.97 -11.05
CA ALA A 1007 -21.27 29.90 -12.31
C ALA A 1007 -22.03 30.57 -13.48
N SER A 1008 -23.37 30.52 -13.47
CA SER A 1008 -24.19 31.19 -14.49
C SER A 1008 -24.18 32.71 -14.35
N GLN A 1009 -24.15 33.24 -13.10
CA GLN A 1009 -24.02 34.68 -12.84
C GLN A 1009 -22.61 35.18 -13.13
N GLU A 1010 -21.57 34.39 -12.84
CA GLU A 1010 -20.18 34.68 -13.23
C GLU A 1010 -20.02 34.76 -14.75
N ASP A 1011 -20.58 33.82 -15.51
CA ASP A 1011 -20.58 33.85 -16.98
C ASP A 1011 -21.37 35.03 -17.56
N VAL A 1012 -22.47 35.44 -16.92
CA VAL A 1012 -23.22 36.67 -17.27
C VAL A 1012 -22.37 37.92 -17.01
N LEU A 1013 -21.72 38.02 -15.85
CA LEU A 1013 -20.85 39.16 -15.52
C LEU A 1013 -19.62 39.24 -16.43
N LEU A 1014 -18.96 38.11 -16.72
CA LEU A 1014 -17.84 38.04 -17.66
C LEU A 1014 -18.20 38.48 -19.09
N LYS A 1015 -19.46 38.27 -19.51
CA LYS A 1015 -19.99 38.74 -20.79
C LYS A 1015 -20.45 40.20 -20.78
N THR A 1016 -20.64 40.78 -19.61
CA THR A 1016 -21.08 42.17 -19.45
C THR A 1016 -19.85 43.06 -19.35
N ALA A 1017 -19.65 43.95 -20.33
CA ALA A 1017 -18.51 44.86 -20.31
C ALA A 1017 -18.57 45.77 -19.08
N ALA A 1018 -17.48 45.83 -18.30
CA ALA A 1018 -17.40 46.62 -17.08
C ALA A 1018 -17.73 48.09 -17.36
N PRO A 1019 -18.85 48.63 -16.83
CA PRO A 1019 -19.32 49.96 -17.17
C PRO A 1019 -18.47 51.04 -16.49
N ASN A 1020 -18.53 52.26 -17.02
CA ASN A 1020 -17.80 53.39 -16.46
C ASN A 1020 -18.37 53.78 -15.09
N LEU A 1021 -17.65 53.45 -14.01
CA LEU A 1021 -18.06 53.73 -12.63
C LEU A 1021 -18.32 55.23 -12.33
N ARG A 1022 -17.83 56.14 -13.18
CA ARG A 1022 -18.14 57.59 -13.10
C ARG A 1022 -19.42 58.02 -13.84
N ALA A 1023 -20.20 57.10 -14.41
CA ALA A 1023 -21.45 57.42 -15.12
C ALA A 1023 -22.45 58.23 -14.25
N LEU A 1024 -22.50 57.96 -12.95
CA LEU A 1024 -23.32 58.70 -11.97
C LEU A 1024 -22.90 60.18 -11.82
N GLU A 1025 -21.61 60.49 -11.93
CA GLU A 1025 -21.07 61.86 -11.88
C GLU A 1025 -21.25 62.57 -13.22
N ASN A 1026 -21.02 61.85 -14.33
CA ASN A 1026 -21.24 62.34 -15.70
C ASN A 1026 -22.71 62.75 -15.92
N LEU A 1027 -23.68 61.98 -15.42
CA LEU A 1027 -25.10 62.32 -15.58
C LEU A 1027 -25.47 63.62 -14.84
N LYS A 1028 -24.91 63.86 -13.64
CA LYS A 1028 -25.11 65.12 -12.91
C LYS A 1028 -24.59 66.31 -13.74
N THR A 1029 -23.32 66.28 -14.15
CA THR A 1029 -22.71 67.38 -14.91
C THR A 1029 -23.40 67.65 -16.26
N VAL A 1030 -23.93 66.62 -16.94
CA VAL A 1030 -24.71 66.79 -18.18
C VAL A 1030 -26.12 67.33 -17.91
N ARG A 1031 -26.72 67.03 -16.74
CA ARG A 1031 -28.00 67.61 -16.32
C ARG A 1031 -27.88 69.10 -16.04
N ASP A 1032 -26.81 69.51 -15.37
CA ASP A 1032 -26.54 70.91 -15.02
C ASP A 1032 -26.34 71.75 -16.30
N LYS A 1033 -25.49 71.27 -17.24
CA LYS A 1033 -25.32 71.86 -18.58
C LYS A 1033 -26.63 71.97 -19.37
N PHE A 1034 -27.57 71.02 -19.19
CA PHE A 1034 -28.86 71.09 -19.86
C PHE A 1034 -29.72 72.23 -19.31
N GLN A 1035 -29.70 72.46 -17.99
CA GLN A 1035 -30.42 73.57 -17.35
C GLN A 1035 -29.84 74.93 -17.77
N GLU A 1036 -28.52 75.10 -17.75
CA GLU A 1036 -27.85 76.31 -18.29
C GLU A 1036 -28.26 76.58 -19.77
N SER A 1037 -28.43 75.51 -20.56
CA SER A 1037 -28.84 75.64 -21.97
C SER A 1037 -30.34 75.94 -22.17
N THR A 1038 -31.19 75.67 -21.18
CA THR A 1038 -32.61 76.07 -21.24
C THR A 1038 -32.84 77.48 -20.76
N ASP A 1039 -32.10 77.92 -19.74
CA ASP A 1039 -32.29 79.23 -19.10
C ASP A 1039 -31.73 80.37 -19.96
N GLY A 1040 -30.80 80.09 -20.88
CA GLY A 1040 -30.36 81.02 -21.92
C GLY A 1040 -31.29 81.14 -23.14
N ILE A 1041 -32.50 80.58 -23.09
CA ILE A 1041 -33.50 80.62 -24.18
C ILE A 1041 -34.81 81.34 -23.75
N SER A 1042 -35.00 81.53 -22.44
CA SER A 1042 -36.01 82.41 -21.84
C SER A 1042 -35.53 83.85 -21.70
#